data_AF-A0A969G7L1-F1
#
_entry.id   AF-A0A969G7L1-F1
#
_cell.length_a   1.000
_cell.length_b   1.000
_cell.length_c   1.000
_cell.angle_alpha   90.00
_cell.angle_beta   90.00
_cell.angle_gamma   90.00
#
_symmetry.space_group_name_H-M   'P 1'
#
loop_
_entity.id
_entity.type
_entity.pdbx_description
1 polymer ?
#
loop_
_entity_poly.entity_id
_entity_poly.type
_entity_poly.pdbx_seq_one_letter_code
_entity_poly.pdbx_strand_id
1 'polypeptide(L)'
;MRQKHVKSRKIELSDKYGLISLTTHVSYIIFYFNYFEEILWRVPRWMITPDFELYVVTFLMPTIAHALFVLVLKLSFKNETVEKPWLNLLIAMLIPFVIFLFLQIVTPFWSFNGSDLGILFNIVILCFFALLFLFFIIRGVYAFTLRRQEKPSKYAIIWKILIAIVCPIAGLILNQVIMNDVFWESNSGIFGNFGNIGFLGIAVVNGILVCLPERENPTYRLALFTGRMIGFAYVSYFFLVFLPYLPLSIFAVLVIGFGFLMLTPLVLFIVQSRLLSTDFTFLKNHYSKDKLRIITVVAFLVIPTFITFNYLNDKKVLNETLDYVYYPDYSKKYDLNETAIKRIISNIKSHKKTSRGFLSNNSHTPFLSRFYTWLVLDNMTLSDNKINKIESIFLGESSTRTRNTRNRNDGTVDITNIETETKYDAGQDAWLTWVDLEMTNWDTIGGQREYDIVFDLPTGCYISDYFLDIEGRREHGILSEKRAAVWIYQQITNTNRDPGLLNYIAADKVHFRVFPFLKNEVRTTGIQFLHKEPVIINIDNQAIQLGNLSQQKPITTATDLTKNVVYVSAFAKSKLPTVKRKPYYHFIVDISKEMKYNSDTYAPKIEQFIAKNKIDLTKTAFNFTNKYSTISNGKDWKIQLGRQKFEGGFYLERAIEKALFNAYENRKNEYPIIVLVGKNNLEHAILEDDFSNFKMIYPELNQYYKIEENGDLTGFDLTQNSKFEIDSTVQLSATPTVLAYPNTENPIAYLPNDGKASIVLKIRNC
;
A
#
# COMPACT_ATOMS: atom_id res chain seq x y z
N MET A 1 -37.14 -45.31 -36.00
CA MET A 1 -36.30 -44.13 -35.70
C MET A 1 -35.27 -44.52 -34.64
N ARG A 2 -34.01 -44.70 -35.03
CA ARG A 2 -32.89 -45.13 -34.15
C ARG A 2 -32.25 -43.90 -33.49
N GLN A 3 -32.30 -43.82 -32.16
CA GLN A 3 -31.49 -42.88 -31.38
C GLN A 3 -30.00 -43.22 -31.54
N LYS A 4 -29.24 -42.35 -32.19
CA LYS A 4 -27.78 -42.38 -32.22
C LYS A 4 -27.24 -42.01 -30.83
N HIS A 5 -26.83 -43.01 -30.06
CA HIS A 5 -25.90 -42.81 -28.96
C HIS A 5 -24.56 -42.32 -29.52
N VAL A 6 -24.26 -41.04 -29.37
CA VAL A 6 -22.90 -40.51 -29.57
C VAL A 6 -22.04 -41.02 -28.41
N LYS A 7 -21.37 -42.16 -28.61
CA LYS A 7 -20.23 -42.57 -27.79
C LYS A 7 -19.13 -41.54 -28.02
N SER A 8 -18.90 -40.64 -27.07
CA SER A 8 -17.67 -39.85 -27.04
C SER A 8 -16.48 -40.82 -26.98
N ARG A 9 -15.70 -40.94 -28.06
CA ARG A 9 -14.40 -41.62 -28.04
C ARG A 9 -13.56 -40.92 -26.97
N LYS A 10 -13.28 -41.59 -25.86
CA LYS A 10 -12.21 -41.17 -24.94
C LYS A 10 -10.91 -41.35 -25.70
N ILE A 11 -10.28 -40.26 -26.13
CA ILE A 11 -8.94 -40.31 -26.71
C ILE A 11 -8.00 -40.73 -25.59
N GLU A 12 -7.34 -41.88 -25.75
CA GLU A 12 -6.29 -42.27 -24.82
C GLU A 12 -5.05 -41.43 -25.08
N LEU A 13 -4.57 -40.73 -24.04
CA LEU A 13 -3.30 -40.01 -24.09
C LEU A 13 -2.14 -41.01 -24.22
N SER A 14 -1.22 -40.77 -25.16
CA SER A 14 -0.06 -41.63 -25.38
C SER A 14 1.09 -41.31 -24.42
N ASP A 15 1.97 -42.28 -24.21
CA ASP A 15 3.27 -42.10 -23.56
C ASP A 15 4.17 -41.11 -24.33
N LYS A 16 4.10 -41.10 -25.67
CA LYS A 16 4.78 -40.12 -26.53
C LYS A 16 4.39 -38.69 -26.20
N TYR A 17 3.10 -38.41 -25.96
CA TYR A 17 2.65 -37.09 -25.52
C TYR A 17 3.30 -36.68 -24.20
N GLY A 18 3.31 -37.59 -23.21
CA GLY A 18 3.94 -37.33 -21.92
C GLY A 18 5.44 -37.02 -22.06
N LEU A 19 6.17 -37.81 -22.85
CA LEU A 19 7.60 -37.62 -23.06
C LEU A 19 7.92 -36.31 -23.78
N ILE A 20 7.26 -36.05 -24.91
CA ILE A 20 7.48 -34.82 -25.71
C ILE A 20 7.15 -33.60 -24.87
N SER A 21 5.97 -33.59 -24.22
CA SER A 21 5.55 -32.47 -23.39
C SER A 21 6.56 -32.21 -22.26
N LEU A 22 7.05 -33.26 -21.60
CA LEU A 22 8.02 -33.13 -20.52
C LEU A 22 9.33 -32.53 -21.03
N THR A 23 9.91 -33.10 -22.08
CA THR A 23 11.18 -32.64 -22.65
C THR A 23 11.08 -31.20 -23.14
N THR A 24 10.05 -30.85 -23.91
CA THR A 24 9.89 -29.48 -24.43
C THR A 24 9.78 -28.42 -23.33
N HIS A 25 8.96 -28.66 -22.30
CA HIS A 25 8.75 -27.66 -21.25
C HIS A 25 9.98 -27.53 -20.33
N VAL A 26 10.67 -28.64 -20.03
CA VAL A 26 11.91 -28.61 -19.24
C VAL A 26 13.04 -27.92 -20.01
N SER A 27 13.20 -28.21 -21.30
CA SER A 27 14.16 -27.51 -22.16
C SER A 27 13.87 -26.01 -22.24
N TYR A 28 12.59 -25.62 -22.32
CA TYR A 28 12.20 -24.21 -22.30
C TYR A 28 12.57 -23.53 -20.98
N ILE A 29 12.32 -24.16 -19.83
CA ILE A 29 12.70 -23.60 -18.51
C ILE A 29 14.21 -23.39 -18.43
N ILE A 30 15.01 -24.37 -18.87
CA ILE A 30 16.48 -24.27 -18.88
C ILE A 30 16.93 -23.11 -19.79
N PHE A 31 16.35 -23.01 -20.99
CA PHE A 31 16.64 -21.91 -21.90
C PHE A 31 16.25 -20.54 -21.30
N TYR A 32 15.05 -20.44 -20.73
CA TYR A 32 14.54 -19.22 -20.12
C TYR A 32 15.48 -18.69 -19.03
N PHE A 33 15.94 -19.53 -18.12
CA PHE A 33 16.84 -19.10 -17.05
C PHE A 33 18.24 -18.73 -17.55
N ASN A 34 18.76 -19.41 -18.57
CA ASN A 34 20.07 -19.08 -19.13
C ASN A 34 20.09 -17.73 -19.85
N TYR A 35 18.97 -17.34 -20.47
CA TYR A 35 18.88 -16.11 -21.28
C TYR A 35 17.98 -15.03 -20.66
N PHE A 36 17.60 -15.17 -19.38
CA PHE A 36 16.63 -14.29 -18.74
C PHE A 36 17.01 -12.80 -18.82
N GLU A 37 18.27 -12.49 -18.48
CA GLU A 37 18.82 -11.13 -18.52
C GLU A 37 18.87 -10.56 -19.95
N GLU A 38 19.12 -11.42 -20.95
CA GLU A 38 19.14 -11.04 -22.36
C GLU A 38 17.73 -10.80 -22.92
N ILE A 39 16.71 -11.49 -22.42
CA ILE A 39 15.32 -11.33 -22.88
C ILE A 39 14.75 -9.97 -22.46
N LEU A 40 15.15 -9.44 -21.30
CA LEU A 40 14.56 -8.24 -20.69
C LEU A 40 15.47 -7.00 -20.70
N TRP A 41 16.58 -7.01 -21.43
CA TRP A 41 17.60 -5.94 -21.40
C TRP A 41 17.09 -4.51 -21.70
N ARG A 42 15.98 -4.37 -22.43
CA ARG A 42 15.37 -3.06 -22.75
C ARG A 42 14.34 -2.58 -21.73
N VAL A 43 13.86 -3.46 -20.84
CA VAL A 43 12.84 -3.12 -19.86
C VAL A 43 13.56 -2.68 -18.58
N PRO A 44 13.37 -1.44 -18.11
CA PRO A 44 13.94 -1.01 -16.84
C PRO A 44 13.57 -1.98 -15.72
N ARG A 45 14.54 -2.40 -14.92
CA ARG A 45 14.34 -3.43 -13.88
C ARG A 45 13.22 -3.09 -12.88
N TRP A 46 12.93 -1.81 -12.65
CA TRP A 46 11.83 -1.37 -11.79
C TRP A 46 10.43 -1.62 -12.38
N MET A 47 10.32 -1.77 -13.71
CA MET A 47 9.08 -2.17 -14.39
C MET A 47 8.87 -3.68 -14.34
N ILE A 48 9.93 -4.46 -14.07
CA ILE A 48 9.88 -5.92 -13.96
C ILE A 48 9.57 -6.28 -12.51
N THR A 49 8.49 -7.04 -12.31
CA THR A 49 8.13 -7.51 -10.97
C THR A 49 9.16 -8.50 -10.44
N PRO A 50 9.50 -8.46 -9.13
CA PRO A 50 10.47 -9.38 -8.53
C PRO A 50 10.14 -10.87 -8.75
N ASP A 51 8.85 -11.22 -8.80
CA ASP A 51 8.38 -12.61 -8.97
C ASP A 51 8.23 -13.03 -10.44
N PHE A 52 8.62 -12.19 -11.40
CA PHE A 52 8.39 -12.46 -12.83
C PHE A 52 9.06 -13.78 -13.27
N GLU A 53 10.27 -14.04 -12.79
CA GLU A 53 10.99 -15.30 -12.98
C GLU A 53 10.18 -16.52 -12.54
N LEU A 54 9.46 -16.38 -11.42
CA LEU A 54 8.69 -17.47 -10.83
C LEU A 54 7.42 -17.77 -11.63
N TYR A 55 6.77 -16.76 -12.22
CA TYR A 55 5.53 -16.96 -12.99
C TYR A 55 5.72 -17.86 -14.19
N VAL A 56 6.81 -17.69 -14.94
CA VAL A 56 7.09 -18.54 -16.11
C VAL A 56 7.19 -20.00 -15.68
N VAL A 57 7.93 -20.29 -14.60
CA VAL A 57 8.04 -21.65 -14.06
C VAL A 57 6.69 -22.14 -13.55
N THR A 58 6.00 -21.35 -12.73
CA THR A 58 4.72 -21.71 -12.11
C THR A 58 3.66 -22.08 -13.15
N PHE A 59 3.55 -21.36 -14.27
CA PHE A 59 2.50 -21.65 -15.26
C PHE A 59 2.85 -22.78 -16.22
N LEU A 60 4.14 -23.11 -16.39
CA LEU A 60 4.58 -24.27 -17.18
C LEU A 60 4.53 -25.58 -16.37
N MET A 61 4.73 -25.48 -15.05
CA MET A 61 4.83 -26.62 -14.16
C MET A 61 3.58 -27.53 -14.11
N PRO A 62 2.32 -27.04 -14.18
CA PRO A 62 1.14 -27.91 -14.26
C PRO A 62 1.17 -28.85 -15.47
N THR A 63 1.70 -28.39 -16.61
CA THR A 63 1.85 -29.21 -17.81
C THR A 63 2.94 -30.27 -17.62
N ILE A 64 4.06 -29.90 -16.98
CA ILE A 64 5.12 -30.84 -16.59
C ILE A 64 4.59 -31.90 -15.63
N ALA A 65 3.84 -31.49 -14.60
CA ALA A 65 3.22 -32.39 -13.64
C ALA A 65 2.21 -33.33 -14.32
N HIS A 66 1.35 -32.80 -15.21
CA HIS A 66 0.42 -33.60 -16.00
C HIS A 66 1.15 -34.62 -16.88
N ALA A 67 2.20 -34.21 -17.58
CA ALA A 67 3.03 -35.09 -18.39
C ALA A 67 3.65 -36.22 -17.56
N LEU A 68 4.20 -35.90 -16.38
CA LEU A 68 4.70 -36.87 -15.41
C LEU A 68 3.60 -37.84 -14.96
N PHE A 69 2.39 -37.34 -14.64
CA PHE A 69 1.26 -38.19 -14.27
C PHE A 69 0.89 -39.16 -15.39
N VAL A 70 0.81 -38.70 -16.64
CA VAL A 70 0.52 -39.55 -17.81
C VAL A 70 1.58 -40.65 -17.95
N LEU A 71 2.86 -40.29 -17.85
CA LEU A 71 3.97 -41.25 -17.91
C LEU A 71 3.89 -42.27 -16.77
N VAL A 72 3.63 -41.84 -15.54
CA VAL A 72 3.45 -42.76 -14.41
C VAL A 72 2.30 -43.72 -14.69
N LEU A 73 1.14 -43.24 -15.15
CA LEU A 73 -0.02 -44.08 -15.42
C LEU A 73 0.25 -45.10 -16.54
N LYS A 74 0.84 -44.68 -17.66
CA LYS A 74 1.06 -45.53 -18.83
C LYS A 74 2.24 -46.50 -18.67
N LEU A 75 3.34 -46.07 -18.04
CA LEU A 75 4.53 -46.90 -17.87
C LEU A 75 4.45 -47.85 -16.68
N SER A 76 3.64 -47.51 -15.66
CA SER A 76 3.62 -48.28 -14.41
C SER A 76 2.54 -49.35 -14.33
N PHE A 77 1.43 -49.21 -15.07
CA PHE A 77 0.23 -50.06 -14.91
C PHE A 77 -0.16 -50.80 -16.20
N LYS A 78 0.78 -50.95 -17.14
CA LYS A 78 0.56 -51.74 -18.36
C LYS A 78 0.46 -53.24 -18.09
N ASN A 79 1.06 -53.71 -16.99
CA ASN A 79 0.96 -55.06 -16.45
C ASN A 79 0.39 -54.94 -15.03
N GLU A 80 -0.70 -55.66 -14.72
CA GLU A 80 -1.56 -55.43 -13.54
C GLU A 80 -0.92 -55.68 -12.15
N THR A 81 0.39 -55.86 -12.04
CA THR A 81 1.06 -56.22 -10.77
C THR A 81 2.17 -55.23 -10.39
N VAL A 82 1.82 -54.15 -9.70
CA VAL A 82 2.81 -53.42 -8.89
C VAL A 82 2.99 -54.16 -7.57
N GLU A 83 3.81 -55.21 -7.58
CA GLU A 83 3.92 -56.16 -6.45
C GLU A 83 4.40 -55.51 -5.14
N LYS A 84 5.17 -54.40 -5.19
CA LYS A 84 5.79 -53.76 -4.01
C LYS A 84 5.85 -52.21 -4.11
N PRO A 85 4.79 -51.48 -3.72
CA PRO A 85 4.74 -50.01 -3.74
C PRO A 85 5.87 -49.32 -2.96
N TRP A 86 6.30 -49.90 -1.84
CA TRP A 86 7.38 -49.38 -0.99
C TRP A 86 8.74 -49.35 -1.71
N LEU A 87 8.96 -50.22 -2.70
CA LEU A 87 10.20 -50.23 -3.48
C LEU A 87 10.37 -48.95 -4.29
N ASN A 88 9.28 -48.37 -4.82
CA ASN A 88 9.34 -47.08 -5.52
C ASN A 88 9.72 -45.93 -4.57
N LEU A 89 9.22 -45.96 -3.33
CA LEU A 89 9.61 -44.96 -2.33
C LEU A 89 11.08 -45.15 -1.90
N LEU A 90 11.56 -46.38 -1.82
CA LEU A 90 12.97 -46.66 -1.54
C LEU A 90 13.86 -46.16 -2.69
N ILE A 91 13.51 -46.44 -3.94
CA ILE A 91 14.23 -45.91 -5.11
C ILE A 91 14.23 -44.38 -5.08
N ALA A 92 13.09 -43.76 -4.78
CA ALA A 92 13.02 -42.31 -4.62
C ALA A 92 13.99 -41.80 -3.53
N MET A 93 14.08 -42.46 -2.38
CA MET A 93 15.03 -42.08 -1.32
C MET A 93 16.50 -42.27 -1.70
N LEU A 94 16.82 -43.21 -2.61
CA LEU A 94 18.19 -43.42 -3.08
C LEU A 94 18.67 -42.37 -4.09
N ILE A 95 17.77 -41.73 -4.84
CA ILE A 95 18.13 -40.75 -5.87
C ILE A 95 18.91 -39.55 -5.32
N PRO A 96 18.49 -38.88 -4.22
CA PRO A 96 19.29 -37.84 -3.60
C PRO A 96 20.72 -38.31 -3.25
N PHE A 97 20.87 -39.53 -2.74
CA PHE A 97 22.18 -40.10 -2.42
C PHE A 97 23.03 -40.33 -3.68
N VAL A 98 22.43 -40.80 -4.77
CA VAL A 98 23.10 -40.95 -6.07
C VAL A 98 23.55 -39.59 -6.63
N ILE A 99 22.71 -38.55 -6.54
CA ILE A 99 23.10 -37.18 -6.92
C ILE A 99 24.29 -36.71 -6.07
N PHE A 100 24.24 -36.90 -4.76
CA PHE A 100 25.33 -36.52 -3.86
C PHE A 100 26.65 -37.20 -4.24
N LEU A 101 26.62 -38.52 -4.47
CA LEU A 101 27.80 -39.26 -4.94
C LEU A 101 28.27 -38.78 -6.32
N PHE A 102 27.35 -38.51 -7.25
CA PHE A 102 27.70 -37.98 -8.57
C PHE A 102 28.40 -36.61 -8.47
N LEU A 103 27.87 -35.70 -7.63
CA LEU A 103 28.44 -34.37 -7.42
C LEU A 103 29.83 -34.45 -6.76
N GLN A 104 30.05 -35.37 -5.84
CA GLN A 104 31.32 -35.50 -5.11
C GLN A 104 32.38 -36.32 -5.87
N ILE A 105 31.97 -37.34 -6.62
CA ILE A 105 32.89 -38.31 -7.22
C ILE A 105 33.07 -38.04 -8.71
N VAL A 106 32.03 -37.65 -9.45
CA VAL A 106 32.11 -37.53 -10.91
C VAL A 106 32.45 -36.11 -11.34
N THR A 107 31.82 -35.11 -10.71
CA THR A 107 31.96 -33.69 -11.10
C THR A 107 33.40 -33.17 -11.01
N PRO A 108 34.20 -33.49 -9.97
CA PRO A 108 35.59 -33.00 -9.86
C PRO A 108 36.53 -33.54 -10.95
N PHE A 109 36.22 -34.72 -11.50
CA PHE A 109 37.04 -35.37 -12.53
C PHE A 109 36.60 -35.03 -13.95
N TRP A 110 35.59 -34.16 -14.08
CA TRP A 110 35.00 -33.86 -15.37
C TRP A 110 35.64 -32.62 -16.00
N SER A 111 36.20 -32.78 -17.21
CA SER A 111 37.08 -31.80 -17.86
C SER A 111 36.43 -30.45 -18.19
N PHE A 112 35.10 -30.36 -18.13
CA PHE A 112 34.33 -29.15 -18.41
C PHE A 112 33.87 -28.41 -17.14
N ASN A 113 34.31 -28.85 -15.96
CA ASN A 113 33.92 -28.24 -14.69
C ASN A 113 34.32 -26.75 -14.66
N GLY A 114 33.34 -25.87 -14.45
CA GLY A 114 33.52 -24.40 -14.45
C GLY A 114 33.35 -23.70 -15.81
N SER A 115 33.17 -24.43 -16.92
CA SER A 115 32.76 -23.84 -18.21
C SER A 115 31.24 -23.69 -18.31
N ASP A 116 30.75 -22.78 -19.15
CA ASP A 116 29.30 -22.61 -19.41
C ASP A 116 28.63 -23.93 -19.86
N LEU A 117 29.34 -24.73 -20.65
CA LEU A 117 28.87 -26.04 -21.11
C LEU A 117 28.80 -27.05 -19.95
N GLY A 118 29.78 -27.04 -19.04
CA GLY A 118 29.76 -27.85 -17.83
C GLY A 118 28.63 -27.47 -16.87
N ILE A 119 28.37 -26.15 -16.71
CA ILE A 119 27.24 -25.64 -15.93
C ILE A 119 25.91 -26.12 -16.54
N LEU A 120 25.74 -25.97 -17.85
CA LEU A 120 24.53 -26.42 -18.54
C LEU A 120 24.29 -27.93 -18.37
N PHE A 121 25.33 -28.74 -18.50
CA PHE A 121 25.20 -30.19 -18.32
C PHE A 121 24.83 -30.56 -16.88
N ASN A 122 25.45 -29.93 -15.88
CA ASN A 122 25.10 -30.15 -14.47
C ASN A 122 23.63 -29.81 -14.21
N ILE A 123 23.12 -28.72 -14.80
CA ILE A 123 21.70 -28.34 -14.72
C ILE A 123 20.80 -29.41 -15.37
N VAL A 124 21.15 -29.90 -16.57
CA VAL A 124 20.37 -30.92 -17.28
C VAL A 124 20.33 -32.23 -16.50
N ILE A 125 21.47 -32.70 -15.99
CA ILE A 125 21.54 -33.90 -15.16
C ILE A 125 20.72 -33.73 -13.89
N LEU A 126 20.80 -32.57 -13.25
CA LEU A 126 20.05 -32.31 -12.03
C LEU A 126 18.54 -32.34 -12.29
N CYS A 127 18.09 -31.73 -13.39
CA CYS A 127 16.71 -31.80 -13.84
C CYS A 127 16.28 -33.24 -14.12
N PHE A 128 17.14 -34.04 -14.76
CA PHE A 128 16.86 -35.46 -15.01
C PHE A 128 16.62 -36.25 -13.72
N PHE A 129 17.52 -36.15 -12.74
CA PHE A 129 17.35 -36.84 -11.47
C PHE A 129 16.16 -36.28 -10.65
N ALA A 130 15.87 -34.98 -10.73
CA ALA A 130 14.67 -34.37 -10.17
C ALA A 130 13.38 -34.99 -10.72
N LEU A 131 13.30 -35.15 -12.03
CA LEU A 131 12.16 -35.79 -12.69
C LEU A 131 12.07 -37.28 -12.34
N LEU A 132 13.20 -37.99 -12.28
CA LEU A 132 13.25 -39.40 -11.88
C LEU A 132 12.72 -39.59 -10.46
N PHE A 133 13.15 -38.73 -9.53
CA PHE A 133 12.67 -38.72 -8.15
C PHE A 133 11.16 -38.50 -8.07
N LEU A 134 10.66 -37.46 -8.73
CA LEU A 134 9.23 -37.16 -8.75
C LEU A 134 8.43 -38.30 -9.38
N PHE A 135 8.93 -38.92 -10.45
CA PHE A 135 8.29 -40.08 -11.07
C PHE A 135 8.12 -41.24 -10.07
N PHE A 136 9.17 -41.63 -9.35
CA PHE A 136 9.12 -42.73 -8.39
C PHE A 136 8.29 -42.39 -7.14
N ILE A 137 8.33 -41.14 -6.65
CA ILE A 137 7.45 -40.66 -5.58
C ILE A 137 5.98 -40.77 -6.00
N ILE A 138 5.61 -40.16 -7.14
CA ILE A 138 4.24 -40.14 -7.64
C ILE A 138 3.75 -41.57 -7.89
N ARG A 139 4.57 -42.41 -8.51
CA ARG A 139 4.27 -43.83 -8.75
C ARG A 139 4.06 -44.59 -7.44
N GLY A 140 4.93 -44.42 -6.45
CA GLY A 140 4.83 -45.06 -5.15
C GLY A 140 3.53 -44.69 -4.43
N VAL A 141 3.27 -43.39 -4.33
CA VAL A 141 2.05 -42.83 -3.71
C VAL A 141 0.80 -43.34 -4.42
N TYR A 142 0.75 -43.25 -5.74
CA TYR A 142 -0.40 -43.70 -6.53
C TYR A 142 -0.65 -45.20 -6.35
N ALA A 143 0.40 -46.04 -6.41
CA ALA A 143 0.30 -47.48 -6.17
C ALA A 143 -0.18 -47.82 -4.74
N PHE A 144 0.29 -47.08 -3.73
CA PHE A 144 -0.19 -47.21 -2.34
C PHE A 144 -1.69 -46.88 -2.22
N THR A 145 -2.16 -45.88 -2.94
CA THR A 145 -3.59 -45.56 -2.93
C THR A 145 -4.41 -46.68 -3.61
N LEU A 146 -3.97 -47.23 -4.75
CA LEU A 146 -4.74 -48.23 -5.51
C LEU A 146 -4.89 -49.56 -4.77
N ARG A 147 -3.79 -50.08 -4.22
CA ARG A 147 -3.75 -51.41 -3.57
C ARG A 147 -4.67 -51.53 -2.34
N ARG A 148 -5.11 -50.40 -1.77
CA ARG A 148 -6.03 -50.37 -0.62
C ARG A 148 -7.51 -50.61 -0.95
N GLN A 149 -7.88 -50.83 -2.22
CA GLN A 149 -9.26 -51.21 -2.57
C GLN A 149 -9.61 -52.65 -2.17
N GLU A 150 -8.62 -53.53 -1.99
CA GLU A 150 -8.89 -54.97 -1.81
C GLU A 150 -8.97 -55.41 -0.34
N LYS A 151 -8.43 -54.64 0.61
CA LYS A 151 -8.56 -54.92 2.06
C LYS A 151 -8.63 -53.63 2.88
N PRO A 152 -9.68 -53.41 3.71
CA PRO A 152 -9.71 -52.31 4.67
C PRO A 152 -8.60 -52.53 5.71
N SER A 153 -7.48 -51.83 5.57
CA SER A 153 -6.40 -51.92 6.55
C SER A 153 -6.73 -51.03 7.76
N LYS A 154 -6.53 -51.57 8.97
CA LYS A 154 -6.69 -50.82 10.24
C LYS A 154 -5.86 -49.52 10.28
N TYR A 155 -4.82 -49.43 9.46
CA TYR A 155 -3.90 -48.30 9.40
C TYR A 155 -4.28 -47.24 8.37
N ALA A 156 -5.35 -47.43 7.58
CA ALA A 156 -5.69 -46.49 6.52
C ALA A 156 -6.01 -45.08 7.03
N ILE A 157 -6.72 -44.99 8.16
CA ILE A 157 -7.05 -43.73 8.83
C ILE A 157 -5.79 -43.02 9.37
N ILE A 158 -4.85 -43.79 9.94
CA ILE A 158 -3.60 -43.26 10.51
C ILE A 158 -2.78 -42.57 9.39
N TRP A 159 -2.68 -43.19 8.23
CA TRP A 159 -2.01 -42.59 7.08
C TRP A 159 -2.72 -41.33 6.54
N LYS A 160 -4.06 -41.31 6.54
CA LYS A 160 -4.81 -40.10 6.17
C LYS A 160 -4.57 -38.96 7.16
N ILE A 161 -4.58 -39.25 8.45
CA ILE A 161 -4.30 -38.27 9.51
C ILE A 161 -2.88 -37.71 9.34
N LEU A 162 -1.89 -38.59 9.13
CA LEU A 162 -0.51 -38.18 8.93
C LEU A 162 -0.37 -37.22 7.73
N ILE A 163 -0.89 -37.61 6.56
CA ILE A 163 -0.73 -36.86 5.30
C ILE A 163 -1.61 -35.61 5.23
N ALA A 164 -2.83 -35.65 5.77
CA ALA A 164 -3.82 -34.59 5.58
C ALA A 164 -3.91 -33.62 6.76
N ILE A 165 -3.38 -33.97 7.93
CA ILE A 165 -3.41 -33.13 9.14
C ILE A 165 -1.98 -32.85 9.63
N VAL A 166 -1.23 -33.89 10.00
CA VAL A 166 0.07 -33.72 10.66
C VAL A 166 1.10 -33.05 9.74
N CYS A 167 1.30 -33.57 8.53
CA CYS A 167 2.29 -33.03 7.60
C CYS A 167 1.97 -31.60 7.13
N PRO A 168 0.72 -31.23 6.78
CA PRO A 168 0.40 -29.85 6.42
C PRO A 168 0.59 -28.86 7.57
N ILE A 169 0.17 -29.22 8.79
CA ILE A 169 0.36 -28.37 9.98
C ILE A 169 1.85 -28.22 10.31
N ALA A 170 2.59 -29.34 10.31
CA ALA A 170 4.04 -29.32 10.51
C ALA A 170 4.71 -28.46 9.42
N GLY A 171 4.30 -28.56 8.17
CA GLY A 171 4.83 -27.76 7.06
C GLY A 171 4.65 -26.26 7.26
N LEU A 172 3.46 -25.84 7.71
CA LEU A 172 3.19 -24.45 8.03
C LEU A 172 4.04 -23.96 9.21
N ILE A 173 4.00 -24.68 10.35
CA ILE A 173 4.73 -24.29 11.56
C ILE A 173 6.24 -24.26 11.30
N LEU A 174 6.80 -25.28 10.63
CA LEU A 174 8.23 -25.36 10.37
C LEU A 174 8.70 -24.25 9.42
N ASN A 175 7.86 -23.85 8.46
CA ASN A 175 8.13 -22.69 7.60
C ASN A 175 8.23 -21.38 8.40
N GLN A 176 7.60 -21.27 9.58
CA GLN A 176 7.69 -20.10 10.46
C GLN A 176 8.77 -20.22 11.55
N VAL A 177 8.93 -21.39 12.18
CA VAL A 177 9.74 -21.55 13.41
C VAL A 177 11.22 -21.78 13.12
N ILE A 178 11.57 -22.71 12.22
CA ILE A 178 12.95 -23.20 12.11
C ILE A 178 13.94 -22.12 11.63
N MET A 179 13.50 -21.12 10.88
CA MET A 179 14.39 -20.07 10.37
C MET A 179 14.55 -18.87 11.31
N ASN A 180 13.58 -18.62 12.20
CA ASN A 180 13.64 -17.49 13.14
C ASN A 180 14.76 -17.70 14.17
N ASP A 181 15.07 -18.95 14.52
CA ASP A 181 16.06 -19.29 15.56
C ASP A 181 17.43 -19.75 15.01
N VAL A 182 17.55 -20.23 13.77
CA VAL A 182 18.76 -20.96 13.31
C VAL A 182 19.58 -20.25 12.23
N PHE A 183 18.97 -19.47 11.33
CA PHE A 183 19.70 -18.98 10.15
C PHE A 183 19.62 -17.46 9.93
N TRP A 184 18.53 -16.76 10.28
CA TRP A 184 18.37 -15.33 9.99
C TRP A 184 17.40 -14.66 10.97
N GLU A 185 17.75 -13.50 11.56
CA GLU A 185 16.85 -12.64 12.38
C GLU A 185 15.73 -12.00 11.54
N SER A 186 14.88 -12.81 10.90
CA SER A 186 13.77 -12.33 10.11
C SER A 186 12.53 -13.19 10.35
N ASN A 187 11.42 -12.53 10.72
CA ASN A 187 10.08 -13.12 10.93
C ASN A 187 9.44 -13.64 9.61
N SER A 188 10.20 -14.35 8.79
CA SER A 188 9.88 -14.59 7.39
C SER A 188 10.26 -16.01 6.97
N GLY A 189 9.33 -16.73 6.34
CA GLY A 189 9.49 -18.14 6.00
C GLY A 189 10.15 -18.35 4.63
N ILE A 190 10.81 -19.50 4.45
CA ILE A 190 11.61 -19.86 3.26
C ILE A 190 10.80 -19.77 1.96
N PHE A 191 9.53 -20.20 2.01
CA PHE A 191 8.64 -20.21 0.85
C PHE A 191 7.61 -19.08 0.88
N GLY A 192 7.84 -18.08 1.73
CA GLY A 192 6.92 -16.98 1.99
C GLY A 192 6.22 -17.06 3.34
N ASN A 193 5.42 -16.03 3.62
CA ASN A 193 4.79 -15.81 4.92
C ASN A 193 3.40 -16.46 5.01
N PHE A 194 3.31 -17.70 5.47
CA PHE A 194 2.03 -18.36 5.77
C PHE A 194 1.57 -18.21 7.23
N GLY A 195 2.07 -17.20 7.96
CA GLY A 195 1.87 -17.05 9.41
C GLY A 195 0.43 -16.72 9.84
N ASN A 196 -0.46 -16.44 8.89
CA ASN A 196 -1.86 -16.19 9.19
C ASN A 196 -2.54 -17.47 9.71
N ILE A 197 -3.18 -17.37 10.89
CA ILE A 197 -3.87 -18.49 11.55
C ILE A 197 -4.96 -19.13 10.69
N GLY A 198 -5.51 -18.40 9.71
CA GLY A 198 -6.46 -18.91 8.74
C GLY A 198 -5.92 -20.09 7.92
N PHE A 199 -4.63 -20.10 7.58
CA PHE A 199 -4.03 -21.24 6.87
C PHE A 199 -4.02 -22.51 7.74
N LEU A 200 -3.69 -22.38 9.02
CA LEU A 200 -3.75 -23.49 9.98
C LEU A 200 -5.18 -23.99 10.16
N GLY A 201 -6.14 -23.07 10.32
CA GLY A 201 -7.56 -23.42 10.44
C GLY A 201 -8.08 -24.20 9.22
N ILE A 202 -7.77 -23.74 8.00
CA ILE A 202 -8.18 -24.44 6.76
C ILE A 202 -7.48 -25.79 6.63
N ALA A 203 -6.19 -25.90 6.99
CA ALA A 203 -5.46 -27.17 6.96
C ALA A 203 -6.13 -28.23 7.85
N VAL A 204 -6.50 -27.86 9.08
CA VAL A 204 -7.18 -28.75 10.03
C VAL A 204 -8.54 -29.18 9.49
N VAL A 205 -9.36 -28.21 9.04
CA VAL A 205 -10.71 -28.50 8.50
C VAL A 205 -10.63 -29.40 7.26
N ASN A 206 -9.73 -29.10 6.32
CA ASN A 206 -9.53 -29.94 5.13
C ASN A 206 -9.07 -31.35 5.51
N GLY A 207 -8.13 -31.45 6.45
CA GLY A 207 -7.62 -32.74 6.94
C GLY A 207 -8.71 -33.61 7.57
N ILE A 208 -9.60 -33.01 8.37
CA ILE A 208 -10.77 -33.69 8.93
C ILE A 208 -11.68 -34.20 7.80
N LEU A 209 -12.02 -33.36 6.82
CA LEU A 209 -12.87 -33.72 5.68
C LEU A 209 -12.28 -34.86 4.82
N VAL A 210 -10.97 -34.91 4.67
CA VAL A 210 -10.27 -36.01 3.98
C VAL A 210 -10.33 -37.31 4.79
N CYS A 211 -10.28 -37.23 6.11
CA CYS A 211 -10.32 -38.38 7.02
C CYS A 211 -11.72 -38.99 7.19
N LEU A 212 -12.79 -38.22 6.97
CA LEU A 212 -14.17 -38.71 7.10
C LEU A 212 -14.48 -39.91 6.16
N PRO A 213 -15.23 -40.92 6.64
CA PRO A 213 -15.52 -42.13 5.89
C PRO A 213 -16.53 -41.90 4.77
N GLU A 214 -16.40 -42.66 3.68
CA GLU A 214 -17.35 -42.65 2.57
C GLU A 214 -18.57 -43.51 2.92
N ARG A 215 -19.67 -42.88 3.35
CA ARG A 215 -20.94 -43.57 3.66
C ARG A 215 -21.83 -43.65 2.41
N GLU A 216 -22.73 -44.63 2.35
CA GLU A 216 -23.68 -44.80 1.24
C GLU A 216 -24.87 -43.83 1.26
N ASN A 217 -24.96 -42.93 2.25
CA ASN A 217 -26.01 -41.91 2.29
C ASN A 217 -25.72 -40.79 1.27
N PRO A 218 -26.59 -40.54 0.26
CA PRO A 218 -26.35 -39.55 -0.79
C PRO A 218 -26.23 -38.11 -0.30
N THR A 219 -27.00 -37.72 0.71
CA THR A 219 -26.99 -36.35 1.27
C THR A 219 -25.70 -36.09 2.04
N TYR A 220 -25.30 -37.04 2.89
CA TYR A 220 -24.01 -36.98 3.58
C TYR A 220 -22.85 -36.92 2.59
N ARG A 221 -22.88 -37.76 1.55
CA ARG A 221 -21.83 -37.83 0.54
C ARG A 221 -21.76 -36.56 -0.31
N LEU A 222 -22.88 -35.90 -0.57
CA LEU A 222 -22.93 -34.61 -1.25
C LEU A 222 -22.32 -33.49 -0.38
N ALA A 223 -22.67 -33.44 0.91
CA ALA A 223 -22.09 -32.49 1.85
C ALA A 223 -20.57 -32.69 1.98
N LEU A 224 -20.12 -33.95 2.11
CA LEU A 224 -18.71 -34.30 2.18
C LEU A 224 -17.96 -33.94 0.89
N PHE A 225 -18.53 -34.24 -0.28
CA PHE A 225 -17.99 -33.84 -1.58
C PHE A 225 -17.82 -32.33 -1.69
N THR A 226 -18.86 -31.57 -1.28
CA THR A 226 -18.84 -30.10 -1.29
C THR A 226 -17.73 -29.56 -0.38
N GLY A 227 -17.66 -30.05 0.88
CA GLY A 227 -16.61 -29.65 1.82
C GLY A 227 -15.20 -30.00 1.31
N ARG A 228 -15.01 -31.22 0.78
CA ARG A 228 -13.74 -31.63 0.17
C ARG A 228 -13.38 -30.76 -1.03
N MET A 229 -14.34 -30.30 -1.82
CA MET A 229 -14.07 -29.43 -2.97
C MET A 229 -13.68 -28.02 -2.52
N ILE A 230 -14.29 -27.48 -1.47
CA ILE A 230 -13.86 -26.21 -0.85
C ILE A 230 -12.41 -26.34 -0.38
N GLY A 231 -12.10 -27.38 0.40
CA GLY A 231 -10.74 -27.64 0.87
C GLY A 231 -9.73 -27.95 -0.25
N PHE A 232 -10.20 -28.46 -1.39
CA PHE A 232 -9.36 -28.74 -2.55
C PHE A 232 -8.81 -27.46 -3.20
N ALA A 233 -9.49 -26.31 -3.07
CA ALA A 233 -8.95 -25.03 -3.49
C ALA A 233 -7.68 -24.65 -2.71
N TYR A 234 -7.69 -24.87 -1.38
CA TYR A 234 -6.51 -24.70 -0.52
C TYR A 234 -5.37 -25.65 -0.92
N VAL A 235 -5.67 -26.93 -1.17
CA VAL A 235 -4.67 -27.90 -1.60
C VAL A 235 -4.10 -27.54 -2.97
N SER A 236 -4.93 -27.05 -3.89
CA SER A 236 -4.50 -26.60 -5.21
C SER A 236 -3.59 -25.38 -5.14
N TYR A 237 -3.90 -24.42 -4.26
CA TYR A 237 -3.04 -23.26 -4.01
C TYR A 237 -1.66 -23.70 -3.52
N PHE A 238 -1.59 -24.50 -2.44
CA PHE A 238 -0.31 -24.97 -1.93
C PHE A 238 0.43 -25.87 -2.91
N PHE A 239 -0.29 -26.72 -3.66
CA PHE A 239 0.30 -27.50 -4.74
C PHE A 239 1.00 -26.58 -5.76
N LEU A 240 0.33 -25.53 -6.23
CA LEU A 240 0.87 -24.58 -7.20
C LEU A 240 2.04 -23.75 -6.64
N VAL A 241 1.96 -23.33 -5.37
CA VAL A 241 3.04 -22.64 -4.67
C VAL A 241 4.29 -23.50 -4.54
N PHE A 242 4.13 -24.78 -4.18
CA PHE A 242 5.27 -25.69 -3.97
C PHE A 242 5.77 -26.36 -5.25
N LEU A 243 5.00 -26.32 -6.34
CA LEU A 243 5.32 -26.96 -7.62
C LEU A 243 6.70 -26.55 -8.18
N PRO A 244 7.05 -25.24 -8.25
CA PRO A 244 8.37 -24.79 -8.70
C PRO A 244 9.52 -25.34 -7.86
N TYR A 245 9.28 -25.59 -6.57
CA TYR A 245 10.30 -26.02 -5.62
C TYR A 245 10.43 -27.54 -5.51
N LEU A 246 9.55 -28.34 -6.13
CA LEU A 246 9.61 -29.81 -6.07
C LEU A 246 10.97 -30.39 -6.49
N PRO A 247 11.70 -29.88 -7.49
CA PRO A 247 13.05 -30.37 -7.81
C PRO A 247 14.02 -30.22 -6.63
N LEU A 248 13.88 -29.15 -5.84
CA LEU A 248 14.72 -28.89 -4.66
C LEU A 248 14.37 -29.80 -3.47
N SER A 249 13.18 -30.43 -3.48
CA SER A 249 12.75 -31.31 -2.39
C SER A 249 13.74 -32.48 -2.17
N ILE A 250 14.42 -32.96 -3.22
CA ILE A 250 15.50 -33.96 -3.14
C ILE A 250 16.57 -33.55 -2.13
N PHE A 251 17.09 -32.33 -2.28
CA PHE A 251 18.14 -31.81 -1.42
C PHE A 251 17.60 -31.51 -0.01
N ALA A 252 16.40 -30.94 0.08
CA ALA A 252 15.77 -30.66 1.36
C ALA A 252 15.46 -31.93 2.17
N VAL A 253 15.22 -33.07 1.52
CA VAL A 253 15.12 -34.38 2.18
C VAL A 253 16.47 -34.77 2.81
N LEU A 254 17.58 -34.60 2.10
CA LEU A 254 18.92 -34.99 2.57
C LEU A 254 19.39 -34.21 3.80
N VAL A 255 19.13 -32.90 3.85
CA VAL A 255 19.75 -32.02 4.86
C VAL A 255 18.96 -32.04 6.19
N ILE A 256 17.61 -31.96 6.15
CA ILE A 256 16.78 -31.73 7.36
C ILE A 256 15.46 -32.56 7.35
N GLY A 257 15.20 -33.39 6.33
CA GLY A 257 13.89 -34.04 6.15
C GLY A 257 12.76 -33.07 5.73
N PHE A 258 13.12 -31.81 5.47
CA PHE A 258 12.21 -30.72 5.10
C PHE A 258 11.55 -30.94 3.73
N GLY A 259 12.21 -31.69 2.84
CA GLY A 259 11.65 -32.01 1.53
C GLY A 259 10.36 -32.82 1.60
N PHE A 260 10.08 -33.55 2.68
CA PHE A 260 8.79 -34.23 2.88
C PHE A 260 7.62 -33.25 3.03
N LEU A 261 7.86 -32.04 3.55
CA LEU A 261 6.85 -31.01 3.70
C LEU A 261 6.48 -30.40 2.35
N MET A 262 7.47 -30.21 1.47
CA MET A 262 7.25 -29.75 0.08
C MET A 262 6.52 -30.78 -0.77
N LEU A 263 6.71 -32.06 -0.48
CA LEU A 263 6.00 -33.17 -1.15
C LEU A 263 4.57 -33.36 -0.62
N THR A 264 4.24 -32.82 0.56
CA THR A 264 2.93 -33.02 1.18
C THR A 264 1.77 -32.49 0.33
N PRO A 265 1.80 -31.25 -0.19
CA PRO A 265 0.75 -30.75 -1.09
C PRO A 265 0.56 -31.62 -2.35
N LEU A 266 1.64 -32.14 -2.94
CA LEU A 266 1.59 -33.06 -4.09
C LEU A 266 0.84 -34.36 -3.74
N VAL A 267 1.22 -35.00 -2.63
CA VAL A 267 0.59 -36.24 -2.17
C VAL A 267 -0.89 -36.00 -1.84
N LEU A 268 -1.18 -34.92 -1.12
CA LEU A 268 -2.55 -34.56 -0.72
C LEU A 268 -3.41 -34.24 -1.95
N PHE A 269 -2.87 -33.56 -2.96
CA PHE A 269 -3.55 -33.28 -4.22
C PHE A 269 -3.97 -34.58 -4.93
N ILE A 270 -3.10 -35.57 -5.01
CA ILE A 270 -3.40 -36.88 -5.61
C ILE A 270 -4.48 -37.61 -4.82
N VAL A 271 -4.32 -37.69 -3.50
CA VAL A 271 -5.27 -38.39 -2.60
C VAL A 271 -6.65 -37.75 -2.67
N GLN A 272 -6.74 -36.43 -2.57
CA GLN A 272 -8.00 -35.70 -2.56
C GLN A 272 -8.68 -35.68 -3.94
N SER A 273 -7.91 -35.56 -5.03
CA SER A 273 -8.44 -35.70 -6.40
C SER A 273 -9.13 -37.04 -6.61
N ARG A 274 -8.56 -38.12 -6.06
CA ARG A 274 -9.18 -39.44 -6.13
C ARG A 274 -10.46 -39.51 -5.30
N LEU A 275 -10.45 -39.02 -4.05
CA LEU A 275 -11.63 -39.00 -3.20
C LEU A 275 -12.78 -38.22 -3.84
N LEU A 276 -12.47 -37.08 -4.47
CA LEU A 276 -13.46 -36.29 -5.21
C LEU A 276 -13.99 -37.06 -6.43
N SER A 277 -13.13 -37.77 -7.16
CA SER A 277 -13.53 -38.58 -8.31
C SER A 277 -14.44 -39.76 -7.91
N THR A 278 -14.16 -40.43 -6.78
CA THR A 278 -15.02 -41.51 -6.26
C THR A 278 -16.36 -40.95 -5.79
N ASP A 279 -16.35 -39.84 -5.06
CA ASP A 279 -17.56 -39.15 -4.61
C ASP A 279 -18.42 -38.68 -5.79
N PHE A 280 -17.82 -38.07 -6.82
CA PHE A 280 -18.52 -37.65 -8.03
C PHE A 280 -19.15 -38.84 -8.77
N THR A 281 -18.41 -39.96 -8.85
CA THR A 281 -18.86 -41.20 -9.48
C THR A 281 -20.00 -41.88 -8.72
N PHE A 282 -20.04 -41.74 -7.40
CA PHE A 282 -21.17 -42.19 -6.59
C PHE A 282 -22.38 -41.26 -6.77
N LEU A 283 -22.16 -39.95 -6.65
CA LEU A 283 -23.23 -38.94 -6.65
C LEU A 283 -23.96 -38.81 -7.99
N LYS A 284 -23.30 -39.10 -9.13
CA LYS A 284 -23.95 -39.09 -10.46
C LYS A 284 -25.11 -40.09 -10.58
N ASN A 285 -25.18 -41.09 -9.70
CA ASN A 285 -26.28 -42.05 -9.67
C ASN A 285 -27.53 -41.49 -8.97
N HIS A 286 -27.39 -40.41 -8.20
CA HIS A 286 -28.45 -39.79 -7.39
C HIS A 286 -28.78 -38.35 -7.81
N TYR A 287 -27.85 -37.66 -8.48
CA TYR A 287 -27.99 -36.26 -8.90
C TYR A 287 -27.59 -36.07 -10.37
N SER A 288 -28.14 -35.04 -11.02
CA SER A 288 -27.77 -34.70 -12.40
C SER A 288 -26.32 -34.25 -12.51
N LYS A 289 -25.67 -34.56 -13.63
CA LYS A 289 -24.27 -34.19 -13.89
C LYS A 289 -24.06 -32.68 -13.85
N ASP A 290 -25.02 -31.90 -14.33
CA ASP A 290 -24.90 -30.44 -14.37
C ASP A 290 -25.02 -29.83 -12.98
N LYS A 291 -25.92 -30.35 -12.13
CA LYS A 291 -25.99 -29.96 -10.72
C LYS A 291 -24.66 -30.21 -10.00
N LEU A 292 -24.05 -31.39 -10.21
CA LEU A 292 -22.76 -31.71 -9.61
C LEU A 292 -21.64 -30.82 -10.13
N ARG A 293 -21.60 -30.51 -11.43
CA ARG A 293 -20.64 -29.56 -12.02
C ARG A 293 -20.76 -28.16 -11.42
N ILE A 294 -21.98 -27.65 -11.27
CA ILE A 294 -22.23 -26.34 -10.64
C ILE A 294 -21.72 -26.37 -9.19
N ILE A 295 -22.05 -27.42 -8.43
CA ILE A 295 -21.58 -27.57 -7.06
C ILE A 295 -20.04 -27.62 -7.02
N THR A 296 -19.40 -28.35 -7.93
CA THR A 296 -17.93 -28.40 -8.04
C THR A 296 -17.33 -27.01 -8.24
N VAL A 297 -17.85 -26.24 -9.20
CA VAL A 297 -17.35 -24.89 -9.50
C VAL A 297 -17.60 -23.94 -8.33
N VAL A 298 -18.83 -23.89 -7.83
CA VAL A 298 -19.20 -23.00 -6.72
C VAL A 298 -18.39 -23.31 -5.47
N ALA A 299 -18.27 -24.60 -5.10
CA ALA A 299 -17.51 -25.03 -3.93
C ALA A 299 -16.02 -24.68 -4.05
N PHE A 300 -15.42 -24.89 -5.22
CA PHE A 300 -14.01 -24.52 -5.44
C PHE A 300 -13.77 -23.01 -5.33
N LEU A 301 -14.74 -22.19 -5.76
CA LEU A 301 -14.63 -20.73 -5.72
C LEU A 301 -14.89 -20.12 -4.34
N VAL A 302 -15.35 -20.87 -3.34
CA VAL A 302 -15.65 -20.33 -1.99
C VAL A 302 -14.44 -19.63 -1.36
N ILE A 303 -13.28 -20.30 -1.30
CA ILE A 303 -12.06 -19.71 -0.70
C ILE A 303 -11.56 -18.50 -1.51
N PRO A 304 -11.35 -18.58 -2.84
CA PRO A 304 -10.95 -17.42 -3.64
C PRO A 304 -11.92 -16.23 -3.52
N THR A 305 -13.23 -16.48 -3.51
CA THR A 305 -14.25 -15.42 -3.38
C THR A 305 -14.19 -14.76 -2.01
N PHE A 306 -14.04 -15.54 -0.94
CA PHE A 306 -13.91 -15.00 0.42
C PHE A 306 -12.65 -14.13 0.57
N ILE A 307 -11.51 -14.58 0.04
CA ILE A 307 -10.27 -13.78 0.01
C ILE A 307 -10.48 -12.49 -0.78
N THR A 308 -11.08 -12.58 -1.97
CA THR A 308 -11.37 -11.41 -2.83
C THR A 308 -12.27 -10.41 -2.13
N PHE A 309 -13.34 -10.87 -1.47
CA PHE A 309 -14.25 -9.99 -0.73
C PHE A 309 -13.55 -9.30 0.45
N ASN A 310 -12.71 -10.02 1.19
CA ASN A 310 -11.90 -9.42 2.25
C ASN A 310 -10.96 -8.33 1.70
N TYR A 311 -10.34 -8.56 0.54
CA TYR A 311 -9.47 -7.57 -0.09
C TYR A 311 -10.24 -6.37 -0.64
N LEU A 312 -11.43 -6.56 -1.22
CA LEU A 312 -12.30 -5.46 -1.61
C LEU A 312 -12.76 -4.62 -0.41
N ASN A 313 -13.04 -5.27 0.72
CA ASN A 313 -13.31 -4.57 1.97
C ASN A 313 -12.07 -3.78 2.45
N ASP A 314 -10.88 -4.37 2.37
CA ASP A 314 -9.63 -3.68 2.71
C ASP A 314 -9.37 -2.47 1.79
N LYS A 315 -9.68 -2.57 0.48
CA LYS A 315 -9.65 -1.44 -0.46
C LYS A 315 -10.58 -0.33 -0.04
N LYS A 316 -11.82 -0.68 0.32
CA LYS A 316 -12.82 0.29 0.80
C LYS A 316 -12.34 1.00 2.07
N VAL A 317 -11.90 0.24 3.08
CA VAL A 317 -11.42 0.80 4.36
C VAL A 317 -10.18 1.67 4.14
N LEU A 318 -9.24 1.25 3.28
CA LEU A 318 -8.07 2.03 2.94
C LEU A 318 -8.46 3.37 2.29
N ASN A 319 -9.37 3.36 1.32
CA ASN A 319 -9.84 4.58 0.67
C ASN A 319 -10.54 5.51 1.67
N GLU A 320 -11.46 4.99 2.49
CA GLU A 320 -12.13 5.79 3.53
C GLU A 320 -11.15 6.35 4.57
N THR A 321 -10.08 5.61 4.89
CA THR A 321 -9.00 6.07 5.78
C THR A 321 -8.18 7.18 5.13
N LEU A 322 -7.83 7.02 3.85
CA LEU A 322 -7.09 8.04 3.10
C LEU A 322 -7.93 9.31 2.89
N ASP A 323 -9.23 9.17 2.62
CA ASP A 323 -10.16 10.29 2.53
C ASP A 323 -10.25 10.99 3.89
N TYR A 324 -10.41 10.23 4.97
CA TYR A 324 -10.45 10.79 6.31
C TYR A 324 -9.18 11.58 6.65
N VAL A 325 -7.99 11.08 6.33
CA VAL A 325 -6.72 11.72 6.71
C VAL A 325 -6.30 12.84 5.75
N TYR A 326 -6.49 12.67 4.43
CA TYR A 326 -5.91 13.55 3.41
C TYR A 326 -6.92 14.34 2.58
N TYR A 327 -8.19 13.94 2.55
CA TYR A 327 -9.26 14.65 1.83
C TYR A 327 -10.49 14.81 2.73
N PRO A 328 -10.32 15.48 3.88
CA PRO A 328 -11.33 15.45 4.91
C PRO A 328 -12.58 16.22 4.54
N ASP A 329 -13.71 15.55 4.69
CA ASP A 329 -15.02 16.18 4.79
C ASP A 329 -15.31 16.42 6.28
N TYR A 330 -15.27 17.69 6.70
CA TYR A 330 -15.49 18.09 8.09
C TYR A 330 -16.94 17.94 8.56
N SER A 331 -17.89 17.80 7.61
CA SER A 331 -19.32 17.59 7.89
C SER A 331 -19.65 16.12 8.15
N LYS A 332 -18.88 15.20 7.55
CA LYS A 332 -19.08 13.75 7.63
C LYS A 332 -18.61 13.17 8.96
N LYS A 333 -19.39 12.20 9.48
CA LYS A 333 -18.99 11.33 10.60
C LYS A 333 -18.35 10.06 10.05
N TYR A 334 -17.23 9.67 10.66
CA TYR A 334 -16.45 8.50 10.27
C TYR A 334 -16.48 7.46 11.40
N ASP A 335 -16.55 6.18 11.02
CA ASP A 335 -16.39 5.03 11.92
C ASP A 335 -15.57 3.96 11.20
N LEU A 336 -14.25 4.11 11.29
CA LEU A 336 -13.26 3.30 10.60
C LEU A 336 -12.84 2.08 11.43
N ASN A 337 -12.76 0.92 10.77
CA ASN A 337 -12.38 -0.33 11.40
C ASN A 337 -10.87 -0.41 11.67
N GLU A 338 -10.48 -0.13 12.92
CA GLU A 338 -9.09 -0.12 13.38
C GLU A 338 -8.37 -1.46 13.17
N THR A 339 -9.06 -2.60 13.35
CA THR A 339 -8.46 -3.93 13.12
C THR A 339 -8.14 -4.17 11.66
N ALA A 340 -8.98 -3.67 10.75
CA ALA A 340 -8.74 -3.71 9.32
C ALA A 340 -7.57 -2.78 8.94
N ILE A 341 -7.53 -1.54 9.47
CA ILE A 341 -6.42 -0.61 9.26
C ILE A 341 -5.09 -1.24 9.69
N LYS A 342 -5.02 -1.83 10.88
CA LYS A 342 -3.80 -2.50 11.38
C LYS A 342 -3.34 -3.61 10.43
N ARG A 343 -4.27 -4.44 9.95
CA ARG A 343 -3.98 -5.50 8.97
C ARG A 343 -3.49 -4.92 7.64
N ILE A 344 -4.15 -3.90 7.11
CA ILE A 344 -3.81 -3.24 5.85
C ILE A 344 -2.40 -2.66 5.92
N ILE A 345 -2.09 -1.92 6.98
CA ILE A 345 -0.77 -1.31 7.16
C ILE A 345 0.31 -2.38 7.34
N SER A 346 0.05 -3.43 8.12
CA SER A 346 0.97 -4.57 8.27
C SER A 346 1.27 -5.24 6.92
N ASN A 347 0.24 -5.46 6.10
CA ASN A 347 0.41 -5.95 4.73
C ASN A 347 1.25 -4.98 3.91
N ILE A 348 0.94 -3.68 3.87
CA ILE A 348 1.72 -2.70 3.07
C ILE A 348 3.20 -2.68 3.50
N LYS A 349 3.48 -2.69 4.81
CA LYS A 349 4.85 -2.74 5.34
C LYS A 349 5.59 -4.01 4.94
N SER A 350 4.93 -5.17 4.91
CA SER A 350 5.56 -6.42 4.48
C SER A 350 5.97 -6.37 3.01
N HIS A 351 5.17 -5.70 2.16
CA HIS A 351 5.47 -5.53 0.74
C HIS A 351 6.62 -4.56 0.47
N LYS A 352 6.86 -3.58 1.35
CA LYS A 352 7.97 -2.64 1.21
C LYS A 352 9.34 -3.23 1.51
N LYS A 353 9.40 -4.22 2.40
CA LYS A 353 10.65 -4.92 2.74
C LYS A 353 11.01 -5.89 1.62
N THR A 354 11.46 -5.37 0.47
CA THR A 354 11.87 -6.21 -0.66
C THR A 354 13.38 -6.45 -0.59
N SER A 355 13.76 -7.71 -0.39
CA SER A 355 15.13 -8.21 -0.55
C SER A 355 15.33 -8.72 -1.98
N ARG A 356 16.55 -8.65 -2.50
CA ARG A 356 16.91 -9.07 -3.87
C ARG A 356 17.14 -10.59 -3.91
N GLY A 357 16.39 -11.32 -4.75
CA GLY A 357 16.72 -12.71 -5.15
C GLY A 357 15.58 -13.74 -5.12
N PHE A 358 15.72 -14.79 -5.95
CA PHE A 358 14.80 -15.93 -6.15
C PHE A 358 14.40 -16.70 -4.86
N LEU A 359 15.23 -16.65 -3.81
CA LEU A 359 15.04 -17.35 -2.52
C LEU A 359 15.03 -16.43 -1.29
N SER A 360 15.07 -15.10 -1.47
CA SER A 360 15.28 -14.15 -0.37
C SER A 360 14.05 -13.29 -0.04
N ASN A 361 12.93 -13.45 -0.77
CA ASN A 361 11.75 -12.59 -0.64
C ASN A 361 10.70 -13.17 0.32
N ASN A 362 11.06 -13.26 1.60
CA ASN A 362 10.35 -14.08 2.58
C ASN A 362 9.14 -13.39 3.27
N SER A 363 8.92 -12.09 3.03
CA SER A 363 7.87 -11.29 3.68
C SER A 363 6.49 -11.40 3.01
N HIS A 364 6.41 -12.04 1.84
CA HIS A 364 5.22 -12.09 0.99
C HIS A 364 4.50 -13.44 1.07
N THR A 365 3.17 -13.43 0.89
CA THR A 365 2.39 -14.63 0.57
C THR A 365 2.42 -14.86 -0.95
N PRO A 366 3.01 -15.96 -1.46
CA PRO A 366 3.13 -16.20 -2.90
C PRO A 366 1.78 -16.05 -3.63
N PHE A 367 1.76 -15.32 -4.75
CA PHE A 367 0.59 -14.94 -5.55
C PHE A 367 -0.45 -14.05 -4.84
N LEU A 368 -0.84 -14.36 -3.59
CA LEU A 368 -1.85 -13.62 -2.84
C LEU A 368 -1.41 -12.19 -2.51
N SER A 369 -0.13 -12.00 -2.18
CA SER A 369 0.44 -10.67 -1.95
C SER A 369 0.34 -9.80 -3.20
N ARG A 370 0.66 -10.35 -4.38
CA ARG A 370 0.53 -9.60 -5.64
C ARG A 370 -0.92 -9.30 -5.97
N PHE A 371 -1.80 -10.29 -5.80
CA PHE A 371 -3.23 -10.11 -5.97
C PHE A 371 -3.78 -9.01 -5.03
N TYR A 372 -3.30 -8.95 -3.79
CA TYR A 372 -3.62 -7.89 -2.84
C TYR A 372 -3.11 -6.53 -3.32
N THR A 373 -1.84 -6.39 -3.69
CA THR A 373 -1.27 -5.13 -4.16
C THR A 373 -1.98 -4.62 -5.42
N TRP A 374 -2.29 -5.51 -6.36
CA TRP A 374 -3.05 -5.16 -7.56
C TRP A 374 -4.47 -4.71 -7.21
N LEU A 375 -5.20 -5.49 -6.41
CA LEU A 375 -6.62 -5.23 -6.15
C LEU A 375 -6.83 -4.05 -5.21
N VAL A 376 -6.05 -3.97 -4.12
CA VAL A 376 -6.22 -3.01 -3.02
C VAL A 376 -5.45 -1.72 -3.26
N LEU A 377 -4.23 -1.81 -3.81
CA LEU A 377 -3.32 -0.66 -3.93
C LEU A 377 -3.17 -0.17 -5.38
N ASP A 378 -3.83 -0.80 -6.35
CA ASP A 378 -3.69 -0.51 -7.78
C ASP A 378 -2.22 -0.54 -8.24
N ASN A 379 -1.45 -1.51 -7.70
CA ASN A 379 0.01 -1.66 -7.86
C ASN A 379 0.87 -0.50 -7.30
N MET A 380 0.29 0.45 -6.56
CA MET A 380 1.01 1.50 -5.86
C MET A 380 1.39 1.09 -4.42
N THR A 381 2.15 1.94 -3.73
CA THR A 381 2.44 1.79 -2.30
C THR A 381 2.29 3.15 -1.60
N LEU A 382 2.01 3.13 -0.29
CA LEU A 382 1.96 4.35 0.53
C LEU A 382 3.38 4.75 0.96
N SER A 383 3.72 6.03 1.05
CA SER A 383 5.01 6.45 1.62
C SER A 383 5.09 6.12 3.12
N ASP A 384 6.31 5.99 3.68
CA ASP A 384 6.47 5.66 5.11
C ASP A 384 5.88 6.75 6.01
N ASN A 385 5.97 8.02 5.60
CA ASN A 385 5.30 9.12 6.31
C ASN A 385 3.77 8.95 6.37
N LYS A 386 3.14 8.49 5.28
CA LYS A 386 1.69 8.23 5.28
C LYS A 386 1.33 7.07 6.19
N ILE A 387 2.13 6.00 6.12
CA ILE A 387 1.96 4.82 6.97
C ILE A 387 2.08 5.22 8.45
N ASN A 388 3.15 5.93 8.82
CA ASN A 388 3.40 6.38 10.19
C ASN A 388 2.29 7.34 10.67
N LYS A 389 1.83 8.29 9.83
CA LYS A 389 0.71 9.20 10.19
C LYS A 389 -0.57 8.40 10.47
N ILE A 390 -0.92 7.42 9.64
CA ILE A 390 -2.10 6.54 9.86
C ILE A 390 -1.94 5.72 11.15
N GLU A 391 -0.77 5.12 11.40
CA GLU A 391 -0.54 4.34 12.63
C GLU A 391 -0.60 5.20 13.88
N SER A 392 0.00 6.39 13.87
CA SER A 392 -0.09 7.32 14.99
C SER A 392 -1.54 7.74 15.24
N ILE A 393 -2.33 8.04 14.20
CA ILE A 393 -3.75 8.42 14.34
C ILE A 393 -4.56 7.27 14.93
N PHE A 394 -4.54 6.09 14.29
CA PHE A 394 -5.50 5.03 14.60
C PHE A 394 -5.02 4.06 15.68
N LEU A 395 -3.72 3.75 15.73
CA LEU A 395 -3.15 2.77 16.66
C LEU A 395 -2.55 3.43 17.90
N GLY A 396 -2.30 4.74 17.85
CA GLY A 396 -1.62 5.49 18.92
C GLY A 396 -0.15 5.09 19.05
N GLU A 397 0.47 4.58 17.97
CA GLU A 397 1.89 4.24 17.96
C GLU A 397 2.71 5.52 17.75
N SER A 398 3.66 5.78 18.66
CA SER A 398 4.53 6.96 18.56
C SER A 398 5.31 6.90 17.26
N SER A 399 5.24 7.95 16.44
CA SER A 399 6.02 8.01 15.20
C SER A 399 7.49 7.88 15.54
N THR A 400 8.15 6.80 15.10
CA THR A 400 9.60 6.87 14.94
C THR A 400 9.85 8.04 14.01
N ARG A 401 10.62 9.04 14.45
CA ARG A 401 11.01 10.19 13.62
C ARG A 401 11.52 9.60 12.30
N THR A 402 10.69 9.63 11.26
CA THR A 402 11.22 9.50 9.92
C THR A 402 12.15 10.69 9.84
N ARG A 403 13.45 10.44 9.65
CA ARG A 403 14.36 11.52 9.26
C ARG A 403 13.63 12.20 8.12
N ASN A 404 13.19 13.45 8.33
CA ASN A 404 12.86 14.31 7.22
C ASN A 404 14.04 14.14 6.28
N THR A 405 13.77 13.61 5.08
CA THR A 405 14.70 13.74 3.98
C THR A 405 14.93 15.23 3.92
N ARG A 406 16.04 15.70 4.53
CA ARG A 406 16.46 17.08 4.43
C ARG A 406 16.36 17.39 2.95
N ASN A 407 15.56 18.39 2.57
CA ASN A 407 15.61 18.96 1.23
C ASN A 407 17.09 19.09 0.92
N ARG A 408 17.51 18.33 -0.09
CA ARG A 408 18.92 18.11 -0.35
C ARG A 408 19.42 19.20 -1.29
N ASN A 409 18.86 20.40 -1.18
CA ASN A 409 19.52 21.59 -1.66
C ASN A 409 20.72 21.78 -0.72
N ASP A 410 21.84 21.17 -1.10
CA ASP A 410 23.15 21.43 -0.50
C ASP A 410 23.68 22.81 -0.91
N GLY A 411 22.89 23.60 -1.65
CA GLY A 411 23.23 24.94 -2.13
C GLY A 411 24.24 24.91 -3.27
N THR A 412 24.38 23.78 -3.97
CA THR A 412 25.34 23.66 -5.08
C THR A 412 24.76 24.01 -6.45
N VAL A 413 23.45 23.95 -6.61
CA VAL A 413 22.77 24.32 -7.85
C VAL A 413 22.01 25.63 -7.63
N ASP A 414 22.39 26.66 -8.39
CA ASP A 414 21.81 27.99 -8.29
C ASP A 414 21.15 28.42 -9.61
N ILE A 415 20.13 29.27 -9.54
CA ILE A 415 19.61 29.98 -10.71
C ILE A 415 20.63 31.04 -11.14
N THR A 416 21.14 30.92 -12.37
CA THR A 416 22.14 31.83 -12.94
C THR A 416 21.57 32.86 -13.89
N ASN A 417 20.45 32.57 -14.55
CA ASN A 417 19.76 33.50 -15.44
C ASN A 417 18.24 33.31 -15.36
N ILE A 418 17.50 34.40 -15.53
CA ILE A 418 16.04 34.44 -15.53
C ILE A 418 15.57 35.30 -16.69
N GLU A 419 14.74 34.74 -17.55
CA GLU A 419 14.06 35.45 -18.61
C GLU A 419 12.55 35.38 -18.41
N THR A 420 11.84 36.47 -18.71
CA THR A 420 10.38 36.52 -18.56
C THR A 420 9.70 36.97 -19.84
N GLU A 421 8.69 36.21 -20.27
CA GLU A 421 7.82 36.58 -21.38
C GLU A 421 6.39 36.66 -20.88
N THR A 422 5.77 37.82 -21.00
CA THR A 422 4.42 38.08 -20.48
C THR A 422 3.46 38.45 -21.61
N LYS A 423 2.29 37.81 -21.63
CA LYS A 423 1.20 38.08 -22.55
C LYS A 423 -0.13 38.16 -21.82
N TYR A 424 -0.94 39.17 -22.10
CA TYR A 424 -2.32 39.22 -21.62
C TYR A 424 -3.24 38.42 -22.55
N ASP A 425 -3.99 37.47 -21.98
CA ASP A 425 -5.00 36.67 -22.64
C ASP A 425 -6.40 37.26 -22.36
N ALA A 426 -6.95 37.96 -23.36
CA ALA A 426 -8.28 38.56 -23.27
C ALA A 426 -9.43 37.53 -23.17
N GLY A 427 -9.23 36.30 -23.64
CA GLY A 427 -10.24 35.24 -23.55
C GLY A 427 -10.40 34.70 -22.13
N GLN A 428 -9.31 34.66 -21.36
CA GLN A 428 -9.29 34.22 -19.96
C GLN A 428 -9.35 35.38 -18.95
N ASP A 429 -9.26 36.62 -19.46
CA ASP A 429 -9.11 37.83 -18.65
C ASP A 429 -7.99 37.66 -17.61
N ALA A 430 -6.82 37.22 -18.08
CA ALA A 430 -5.68 36.85 -17.24
C ALA A 430 -4.37 37.04 -18.01
N TRP A 431 -3.27 37.14 -17.27
CA TRP A 431 -1.92 37.16 -17.80
C TRP A 431 -1.34 35.75 -17.83
N LEU A 432 -0.64 35.44 -18.91
CA LEU A 432 0.23 34.29 -19.04
C LEU A 432 1.68 34.80 -19.03
N THR A 433 2.46 34.36 -18.06
CA THR A 433 3.88 34.71 -17.95
C THR A 433 4.72 33.44 -17.95
N TRP A 434 5.57 33.27 -18.96
CA TRP A 434 6.67 32.31 -18.91
C TRP A 434 7.83 32.91 -18.11
N VAL A 435 8.38 32.10 -17.21
CA VAL A 435 9.63 32.35 -16.51
C VAL A 435 10.59 31.23 -16.89
N ASP A 436 11.55 31.56 -17.74
CA ASP A 436 12.60 30.67 -18.19
C ASP A 436 13.79 30.81 -17.23
N LEU A 437 14.25 29.68 -16.70
CA LEU A 437 15.28 29.59 -15.67
C LEU A 437 16.48 28.82 -16.23
N GLU A 438 17.65 29.44 -16.13
CA GLU A 438 18.94 28.76 -16.32
C GLU A 438 19.51 28.44 -14.94
N MET A 439 19.86 27.17 -14.72
CA MET A 439 20.41 26.70 -13.45
C MET A 439 21.77 26.06 -13.68
N THR A 440 22.73 26.37 -12.82
CA THR A 440 24.09 25.85 -12.92
C THR A 440 24.49 25.12 -11.65
N ASN A 441 25.06 23.93 -11.80
CA ASN A 441 25.67 23.20 -10.69
C ASN A 441 27.14 23.61 -10.49
N TRP A 442 27.42 24.33 -9.42
CA TRP A 442 28.76 24.78 -9.04
C TRP A 442 29.57 23.76 -8.24
N ASP A 443 29.01 22.57 -7.97
CA ASP A 443 29.73 21.56 -7.20
C ASP A 443 31.01 21.13 -7.93
N THR A 444 32.10 21.13 -7.18
CA THR A 444 33.42 20.72 -7.66
C THR A 444 33.72 19.25 -7.37
N ILE A 445 32.93 18.61 -6.50
CA ILE A 445 33.03 17.20 -6.09
C ILE A 445 32.26 16.32 -7.09
N GLY A 446 32.72 15.08 -7.32
CA GLY A 446 32.04 14.13 -8.21
C GLY A 446 30.72 13.62 -7.61
N GLY A 447 29.62 13.73 -8.35
CA GLY A 447 28.29 13.21 -8.01
C GLY A 447 27.18 13.93 -8.78
N GLN A 448 26.02 13.31 -8.93
CA GLN A 448 24.82 13.98 -9.47
C GLN A 448 24.15 14.81 -8.38
N ARG A 449 23.76 16.05 -8.71
CA ARG A 449 23.04 16.97 -7.82
C ARG A 449 21.59 17.14 -8.25
N GLU A 450 20.77 17.64 -7.33
CA GLU A 450 19.34 17.92 -7.53
C GLU A 450 19.11 19.38 -7.15
N TYR A 451 18.45 20.14 -8.02
CA TYR A 451 17.88 21.43 -7.65
C TYR A 451 16.57 21.17 -6.90
N ASP A 452 16.43 21.67 -5.67
CA ASP A 452 15.31 21.35 -4.78
C ASP A 452 14.86 22.56 -3.97
N ILE A 453 13.81 23.26 -4.43
CA ILE A 453 13.29 24.45 -3.77
C ILE A 453 11.77 24.40 -3.54
N VAL A 454 11.33 25.14 -2.53
CA VAL A 454 9.92 25.43 -2.28
C VAL A 454 9.73 26.94 -2.36
N PHE A 455 8.73 27.38 -3.12
CA PHE A 455 8.39 28.80 -3.23
C PHE A 455 6.88 29.03 -3.07
N ASP A 456 6.54 30.25 -2.65
CA ASP A 456 5.15 30.69 -2.44
C ASP A 456 4.55 31.27 -3.73
N LEU A 457 3.30 30.90 -4.03
CA LEU A 457 2.49 31.47 -5.09
C LEU A 457 1.63 32.62 -4.57
N PRO A 458 1.64 33.79 -5.22
CA PRO A 458 0.70 34.85 -4.92
C PRO A 458 -0.77 34.43 -5.10
N THR A 459 -1.68 35.00 -4.31
CA THR A 459 -3.11 34.69 -4.42
C THR A 459 -3.66 35.05 -5.80
N GLY A 460 -4.27 34.08 -6.47
CA GLY A 460 -4.77 34.23 -7.85
C GLY A 460 -3.71 34.01 -8.93
N CYS A 461 -2.53 33.48 -8.56
CA CYS A 461 -1.51 32.97 -9.46
C CYS A 461 -1.51 31.43 -9.44
N TYR A 462 -1.51 30.81 -10.62
CA TYR A 462 -1.56 29.36 -10.81
C TYR A 462 -0.51 28.93 -11.82
N ILE A 463 -0.02 27.70 -11.72
CA ILE A 463 0.87 27.12 -12.73
C ILE A 463 0.00 26.55 -13.86
N SER A 464 0.25 26.97 -15.09
CA SER A 464 -0.44 26.47 -16.28
C SER A 464 0.39 25.46 -17.07
N ASP A 465 1.72 25.57 -17.06
CA ASP A 465 2.61 24.73 -17.86
C ASP A 465 4.04 24.69 -17.26
N TYR A 466 4.83 23.71 -17.69
CA TYR A 466 6.21 23.47 -17.28
C TYR A 466 6.99 22.82 -18.43
N PHE A 467 8.26 23.16 -18.62
CA PHE A 467 9.14 22.42 -19.52
C PHE A 467 10.54 22.20 -18.93
N LEU A 468 11.23 21.18 -19.42
CA LEU A 468 12.64 20.92 -19.18
C LEU A 468 13.33 20.67 -20.52
N ASP A 469 14.48 21.30 -20.74
CA ASP A 469 15.30 20.97 -21.89
C ASP A 469 16.14 19.71 -21.59
N ILE A 470 15.99 18.69 -22.43
CA ILE A 470 16.63 17.37 -22.33
C ILE A 470 17.35 17.10 -23.67
N GLU A 471 18.67 16.89 -23.61
CA GLU A 471 19.50 16.62 -24.81
C GLU A 471 19.30 17.64 -25.95
N GLY A 472 19.09 18.91 -25.60
CA GLY A 472 18.86 20.01 -26.56
C GLY A 472 17.44 20.06 -27.14
N ARG A 473 16.48 19.30 -26.61
CA ARG A 473 15.07 19.37 -26.97
C ARG A 473 14.23 19.82 -25.79
N ARG A 474 13.26 20.71 -26.06
CA ARG A 474 12.28 21.16 -25.08
C ARG A 474 11.18 20.12 -24.91
N GLU A 475 11.09 19.53 -23.72
CA GLU A 475 10.08 18.56 -23.36
C GLU A 475 9.10 19.18 -22.35
N HIS A 476 7.81 19.18 -22.69
CA HIS A 476 6.76 19.75 -21.84
C HIS A 476 6.30 18.73 -20.78
N GLY A 477 5.97 19.28 -19.60
CA GLY A 477 5.45 18.52 -18.48
C GLY A 477 4.06 17.94 -18.76
N ILE A 478 3.82 16.73 -18.26
CA ILE A 478 2.51 16.09 -18.34
C ILE A 478 1.80 16.26 -17.01
N LEU A 479 0.67 16.97 -17.01
CA LEU A 479 -0.21 17.08 -15.85
C LEU A 479 -0.73 15.69 -15.46
N SER A 480 -0.44 15.27 -14.23
CA SER A 480 -0.86 13.97 -13.70
C SER A 480 -1.20 14.07 -12.22
N GLU A 481 -1.84 13.03 -11.68
CA GLU A 481 -2.13 12.96 -10.26
C GLU A 481 -0.82 12.98 -9.45
N LYS A 482 -0.81 13.77 -8.35
CA LYS A 482 0.40 14.07 -7.57
C LYS A 482 1.18 12.82 -7.13
N ARG A 483 0.50 11.74 -6.70
CA ARG A 483 1.17 10.51 -6.26
C ARG A 483 1.80 9.78 -7.43
N ALA A 484 1.10 9.70 -8.57
CA ALA A 484 1.66 9.12 -9.79
C ALA A 484 2.91 9.88 -10.25
N ALA A 485 2.83 11.22 -10.29
CA ALA A 485 3.96 12.08 -10.68
C ALA A 485 5.19 11.90 -9.75
N VAL A 486 4.97 11.96 -8.44
CA VAL A 486 6.06 11.78 -7.44
C VAL A 486 6.64 10.38 -7.49
N TRP A 487 5.82 9.34 -7.68
CA TRP A 487 6.31 7.97 -7.80
C TRP A 487 7.15 7.78 -9.06
N ILE A 488 6.68 8.28 -10.22
CA ILE A 488 7.42 8.24 -11.48
C ILE A 488 8.75 8.96 -11.33
N TYR A 489 8.75 10.17 -10.76
CA TYR A 489 9.97 10.92 -10.47
C TYR A 489 10.98 10.08 -9.68
N GLN A 490 10.57 9.48 -8.56
CA GLN A 490 11.43 8.64 -7.73
C GLN A 490 11.95 7.39 -8.46
N GLN A 491 11.15 6.75 -9.32
CA GLN A 491 11.64 5.61 -10.11
C GLN A 491 12.69 6.03 -11.15
N ILE A 492 12.49 7.18 -11.80
CA ILE A 492 13.42 7.72 -12.80
C ILE A 492 14.75 8.12 -12.14
N THR A 493 14.71 8.85 -11.02
CA THR A 493 15.92 9.26 -10.29
C THR A 493 16.72 8.06 -9.76
N ASN A 494 16.05 6.99 -9.33
CA ASN A 494 16.72 5.74 -8.94
C ASN A 494 17.48 5.05 -10.10
N THR A 495 17.18 5.42 -11.35
CA THR A 495 17.91 4.97 -12.55
C THR A 495 18.81 6.04 -13.15
N ASN A 496 19.07 7.13 -12.43
CA ASN A 496 19.94 8.25 -12.81
C ASN A 496 19.59 8.89 -14.17
N ARG A 497 18.29 8.99 -14.48
CA ARG A 497 17.77 9.69 -15.67
C ARG A 497 17.27 11.09 -15.31
N ASP A 498 16.85 11.87 -16.32
CA ASP A 498 16.57 13.33 -16.26
C ASP A 498 15.09 13.72 -16.04
N PRO A 499 14.53 13.70 -14.82
CA PRO A 499 13.20 14.23 -14.56
C PRO A 499 13.22 15.67 -14.03
N GLY A 500 12.24 16.45 -14.48
CA GLY A 500 11.75 17.64 -13.79
C GLY A 500 10.42 17.34 -13.09
N LEU A 501 10.17 17.97 -11.94
CA LEU A 501 8.90 17.86 -11.24
C LEU A 501 8.51 19.18 -10.59
N LEU A 502 7.27 19.57 -10.84
CA LEU A 502 6.61 20.70 -10.22
C LEU A 502 5.31 20.22 -9.56
N ASN A 503 5.19 20.36 -8.24
CA ASN A 503 4.01 19.89 -7.53
C ASN A 503 3.58 20.81 -6.39
N TYR A 504 2.28 21.07 -6.29
CA TYR A 504 1.70 21.76 -5.14
C TYR A 504 1.90 20.94 -3.86
N ILE A 505 2.44 21.56 -2.81
CA ILE A 505 2.56 20.96 -1.47
C ILE A 505 1.57 21.59 -0.48
N ALA A 506 1.17 22.84 -0.71
CA ALA A 506 0.05 23.52 -0.07
C ALA A 506 -0.71 24.35 -1.13
N ALA A 507 -1.77 25.05 -0.73
CA ALA A 507 -2.62 25.85 -1.60
C ALA A 507 -1.84 26.98 -2.30
N ASP A 508 -0.87 27.57 -1.60
CA ASP A 508 -0.01 28.65 -2.05
C ASP A 508 1.47 28.25 -2.08
N LYS A 509 1.82 26.96 -2.00
CA LYS A 509 3.22 26.50 -2.00
C LYS A 509 3.48 25.45 -3.06
N VAL A 510 4.55 25.66 -3.81
CA VAL A 510 4.99 24.77 -4.89
C VAL A 510 6.37 24.22 -4.58
N HIS A 511 6.52 22.92 -4.75
CA HIS A 511 7.79 22.22 -4.69
C HIS A 511 8.30 22.02 -6.11
N PHE A 512 9.49 22.54 -6.40
CA PHE A 512 10.12 22.47 -7.70
C PHE A 512 11.45 21.72 -7.61
N ARG A 513 11.59 20.69 -8.46
CA ARG A 513 12.76 19.83 -8.49
C ARG A 513 13.24 19.52 -9.90
N VAL A 514 14.55 19.54 -10.10
CA VAL A 514 15.19 19.14 -11.36
C VAL A 514 16.39 18.25 -11.05
N PHE A 515 16.44 17.08 -11.70
CA PHE A 515 17.51 16.11 -11.56
C PHE A 515 17.85 15.48 -12.92
N PRO A 516 19.07 14.95 -13.12
CA PRO A 516 20.28 15.24 -12.37
C PRO A 516 20.94 16.51 -12.89
N PHE A 517 21.88 17.03 -12.11
CA PHE A 517 22.93 17.92 -12.60
C PHE A 517 24.28 17.22 -12.46
N LEU A 518 25.02 17.11 -13.56
CA LEU A 518 26.43 16.79 -13.59
C LEU A 518 27.26 18.00 -13.12
N LYS A 519 28.54 17.76 -12.85
CA LYS A 519 29.48 18.81 -12.45
C LYS A 519 29.56 19.92 -13.50
N ASN A 520 29.39 21.18 -13.08
CA ASN A 520 29.40 22.37 -13.94
C ASN A 520 28.37 22.32 -15.08
N GLU A 521 27.34 21.48 -14.97
CA GLU A 521 26.28 21.41 -15.96
C GLU A 521 25.34 22.61 -15.82
N VAL A 522 24.98 23.17 -16.96
CA VAL A 522 23.94 24.20 -17.10
C VAL A 522 22.70 23.54 -17.69
N ARG A 523 21.55 23.74 -17.05
CA ARG A 523 20.26 23.26 -17.55
C ARG A 523 19.25 24.38 -17.64
N THR A 524 18.38 24.28 -18.64
CA THR A 524 17.31 25.23 -18.88
C THR A 524 15.96 24.57 -18.65
N THR A 525 15.07 25.28 -17.99
CA THR A 525 13.70 24.86 -17.65
C THR A 525 12.82 26.10 -17.63
N GLY A 526 11.51 25.95 -17.66
CA GLY A 526 10.63 27.09 -17.50
C GLY A 526 9.29 26.72 -16.91
N ILE A 527 8.68 27.70 -16.26
CA ILE A 527 7.38 27.58 -15.60
C ILE A 527 6.47 28.65 -16.18
N GLN A 528 5.28 28.25 -16.61
CA GLN A 528 4.24 29.20 -17.03
C GLN A 528 3.29 29.47 -15.87
N PHE A 529 3.11 30.75 -15.57
CA PHE A 529 2.19 31.27 -14.57
C PHE A 529 0.98 31.92 -15.23
N LEU A 530 -0.21 31.55 -14.76
CA LEU A 530 -1.49 32.17 -15.05
C LEU A 530 -1.90 33.04 -13.86
N HIS A 531 -2.08 34.34 -14.04
CA HIS A 531 -2.42 35.26 -12.94
C HIS A 531 -3.36 36.39 -13.36
N LYS A 532 -4.20 36.86 -12.43
CA LYS A 532 -5.22 37.90 -12.72
C LYS A 532 -4.68 39.32 -12.71
N GLU A 533 -3.66 39.58 -11.90
CA GLU A 533 -3.06 40.89 -11.71
C GLU A 533 -1.53 40.74 -11.78
N PRO A 534 -0.79 41.73 -12.29
CA PRO A 534 0.66 41.75 -12.15
C PRO A 534 1.07 41.58 -10.69
N VAL A 535 1.90 40.58 -10.43
CA VAL A 535 2.36 40.19 -9.08
C VAL A 535 3.85 39.92 -9.11
N ILE A 536 4.48 40.03 -7.94
CA ILE A 536 5.87 39.62 -7.75
C ILE A 536 5.86 38.23 -7.13
N ILE A 537 6.64 37.32 -7.71
CA ILE A 537 6.91 35.99 -7.16
C ILE A 537 8.38 35.90 -6.75
N ASN A 538 8.66 35.22 -5.65
CA ASN A 538 10.04 35.00 -5.20
C ASN A 538 10.40 33.52 -5.42
N ILE A 539 11.38 33.26 -6.28
CA ILE A 539 11.90 31.91 -6.54
C ILE A 539 13.38 31.94 -6.18
N ASP A 540 13.80 31.14 -5.21
CA ASP A 540 15.21 31.05 -4.77
C ASP A 540 15.84 32.41 -4.42
N ASN A 541 15.11 33.21 -3.65
CA ASN A 541 15.44 34.60 -3.28
C ASN A 541 15.53 35.60 -4.46
N GLN A 542 15.16 35.20 -5.68
CA GLN A 542 15.03 36.09 -6.83
C GLN A 542 13.60 36.60 -6.94
N ALA A 543 13.42 37.93 -6.89
CA ALA A 543 12.12 38.57 -7.07
C ALA A 543 11.84 38.77 -8.57
N ILE A 544 10.77 38.14 -9.06
CA ILE A 544 10.42 38.09 -10.48
C ILE A 544 9.06 38.78 -10.66
N GLN A 545 9.01 39.80 -11.51
CA GLN A 545 7.77 40.48 -11.86
C GLN A 545 7.01 39.67 -12.91
N LEU A 546 5.78 39.28 -12.59
CA LEU A 546 4.83 38.69 -13.53
C LEU A 546 3.84 39.75 -13.98
N GLY A 547 3.45 39.75 -15.26
CA GLY A 547 2.52 40.77 -15.78
C GLY A 547 3.19 42.11 -16.10
N ASN A 548 2.43 43.02 -16.73
CA ASN A 548 2.89 44.37 -17.02
C ASN A 548 2.03 45.39 -16.26
N LEU A 549 2.64 46.07 -15.28
CA LEU A 549 1.98 47.10 -14.45
C LEU A 549 1.42 48.27 -15.29
N SER A 550 2.07 48.62 -16.40
CA SER A 550 1.67 49.74 -17.27
C SER A 550 0.44 49.44 -18.12
N GLN A 551 0.12 48.15 -18.31
CA GLN A 551 -1.01 47.69 -19.13
C GLN A 551 -2.20 47.21 -18.28
N GLN A 552 -2.09 47.29 -16.95
CA GLN A 552 -3.12 46.79 -16.04
C GLN A 552 -4.34 47.71 -16.02
N LYS A 553 -5.51 47.15 -16.34
CA LYS A 553 -6.79 47.75 -15.96
C LYS A 553 -7.10 47.32 -14.51
N PRO A 554 -7.46 48.25 -13.60
CA PRO A 554 -7.80 47.87 -12.23
C PRO A 554 -9.03 46.96 -12.25
N ILE A 555 -8.92 45.79 -11.62
CA ILE A 555 -10.07 44.90 -11.40
C ILE A 555 -10.90 45.54 -10.29
N THR A 556 -11.95 46.26 -10.67
CA THR A 556 -12.71 47.09 -9.73
C THR A 556 -13.71 46.32 -8.88
N THR A 557 -14.03 45.08 -9.27
CA THR A 557 -15.07 44.25 -8.65
C THR A 557 -14.54 42.86 -8.35
N ALA A 558 -15.14 42.19 -7.36
CA ALA A 558 -14.89 40.78 -7.14
C ALA A 558 -15.37 39.95 -8.34
N THR A 559 -14.61 38.93 -8.72
CA THR A 559 -14.85 38.11 -9.90
C THR A 559 -15.20 36.69 -9.49
N ASP A 560 -16.31 36.16 -10.00
CA ASP A 560 -16.67 34.76 -9.81
C ASP A 560 -15.75 33.88 -10.67
N LEU A 561 -14.83 33.15 -10.04
CA LEU A 561 -13.98 32.18 -10.73
C LEU A 561 -14.76 30.91 -11.05
N THR A 562 -15.61 30.48 -10.12
CA THR A 562 -16.54 29.37 -10.29
C THR A 562 -17.84 29.66 -9.55
N LYS A 563 -18.82 28.76 -9.63
CA LYS A 563 -20.05 28.82 -8.82
C LYS A 563 -19.76 28.97 -7.31
N ASN A 564 -18.65 28.40 -6.82
CA ASN A 564 -18.35 28.32 -5.39
C ASN A 564 -17.15 29.17 -4.95
N VAL A 565 -16.42 29.81 -5.89
CA VAL A 565 -15.16 30.50 -5.60
C VAL A 565 -15.19 31.91 -6.18
N VAL A 566 -14.83 32.88 -5.36
CA VAL A 566 -14.71 34.29 -5.73
C VAL A 566 -13.28 34.75 -5.55
N TYR A 567 -12.77 35.47 -6.55
CA TYR A 567 -11.56 36.25 -6.45
C TYR A 567 -11.88 37.69 -6.06
N VAL A 568 -11.29 38.16 -4.97
CA VAL A 568 -11.40 39.56 -4.52
C VAL A 568 -10.03 40.21 -4.71
N SER A 569 -9.89 40.99 -5.79
CA SER A 569 -8.68 41.79 -6.06
C SER A 569 -8.29 42.68 -4.86
N ALA A 570 -7.03 43.07 -4.79
CA ALA A 570 -6.56 44.03 -3.78
C ALA A 570 -7.37 45.35 -3.81
N PHE A 571 -7.71 45.84 -5.01
CA PHE A 571 -8.49 47.05 -5.17
C PHE A 571 -9.93 46.89 -4.65
N ALA A 572 -10.68 45.88 -5.12
CA ALA A 572 -12.05 45.64 -4.66
C ALA A 572 -12.09 45.40 -3.13
N LYS A 573 -11.10 44.69 -2.59
CA LYS A 573 -10.97 44.42 -1.16
C LYS A 573 -10.79 45.71 -0.35
N SER A 574 -10.04 46.68 -0.85
CA SER A 574 -9.83 47.99 -0.18
C SER A 574 -11.11 48.82 0.02
N LYS A 575 -12.19 48.48 -0.70
CA LYS A 575 -13.49 49.15 -0.61
C LYS A 575 -14.46 48.47 0.35
N LEU A 576 -14.09 47.32 0.92
CA LEU A 576 -14.95 46.58 1.85
C LEU A 576 -15.02 47.25 3.23
N PRO A 577 -16.15 47.09 3.94
CA PRO A 577 -16.29 47.65 5.27
C PRO A 577 -15.45 46.90 6.32
N THR A 578 -14.80 47.66 7.18
CA THR A 578 -14.01 47.15 8.30
C THR A 578 -14.90 46.74 9.49
N VAL A 579 -14.64 45.58 10.08
CA VAL A 579 -15.41 45.00 11.20
C VAL A 579 -14.47 44.49 12.30
N LYS A 580 -14.90 44.63 13.56
CA LYS A 580 -14.30 43.95 14.72
C LYS A 580 -15.18 42.78 15.14
N ARG A 581 -14.72 41.56 14.89
CA ARG A 581 -15.41 40.32 15.31
C ARG A 581 -15.15 40.04 16.79
N LYS A 582 -16.05 39.28 17.43
CA LYS A 582 -15.93 38.91 18.85
C LYS A 582 -15.21 37.57 19.03
N PRO A 583 -14.24 37.43 19.94
CA PRO A 583 -13.66 36.13 20.21
C PRO A 583 -14.64 35.19 20.93
N TYR A 584 -14.53 33.89 20.66
CA TYR A 584 -15.08 32.82 21.49
C TYR A 584 -13.98 31.78 21.77
N TYR A 585 -14.01 31.14 22.94
CA TYR A 585 -12.99 30.14 23.27
C TYR A 585 -13.37 28.76 22.75
N HIS A 586 -12.46 28.13 22.03
CA HIS A 586 -12.60 26.78 21.50
C HIS A 586 -11.58 25.86 22.18
N PHE A 587 -12.02 25.12 23.19
CA PHE A 587 -11.16 24.18 23.91
C PHE A 587 -10.99 22.90 23.12
N ILE A 588 -9.75 22.50 22.83
CA ILE A 588 -9.42 21.18 22.30
C ILE A 588 -8.89 20.35 23.46
N VAL A 589 -9.56 19.25 23.79
CA VAL A 589 -9.21 18.38 24.92
C VAL A 589 -8.66 17.07 24.38
N ASP A 590 -7.42 16.74 24.74
CA ASP A 590 -6.76 15.49 24.35
C ASP A 590 -7.38 14.30 25.08
N ILE A 591 -8.11 13.47 24.35
CA ILE A 591 -8.69 12.21 24.85
C ILE A 591 -8.06 11.01 24.14
N SER A 592 -6.79 11.10 23.75
CA SER A 592 -6.03 9.99 23.18
C SER A 592 -5.80 8.88 24.19
N LYS A 593 -5.43 7.68 23.71
CA LYS A 593 -5.20 6.49 24.53
C LYS A 593 -4.22 6.73 25.69
N GLU A 594 -3.18 7.52 25.45
CA GLU A 594 -2.15 7.82 26.46
C GLU A 594 -2.68 8.67 27.62
N MET A 595 -3.75 9.43 27.41
CA MET A 595 -4.27 10.40 28.39
C MET A 595 -5.32 9.82 29.33
N LYS A 596 -5.63 8.52 29.21
CA LYS A 596 -6.65 7.85 30.02
C LYS A 596 -6.47 8.11 31.53
N TYR A 597 -5.25 8.03 32.02
CA TYR A 597 -4.91 8.19 33.46
C TYR A 597 -4.74 9.64 33.90
N ASN A 598 -4.66 10.59 32.96
CA ASN A 598 -4.47 12.02 33.25
C ASN A 598 -5.79 12.81 33.14
N SER A 599 -6.87 12.15 32.71
CA SER A 599 -8.16 12.76 32.41
C SER A 599 -8.79 13.52 33.58
N ASP A 600 -8.57 13.06 34.81
CA ASP A 600 -9.07 13.71 36.04
C ASP A 600 -8.45 15.11 36.27
N THR A 601 -7.33 15.42 35.63
CA THR A 601 -6.65 16.73 35.78
C THR A 601 -7.22 17.81 34.86
N TYR A 602 -7.93 17.44 33.79
CA TYR A 602 -8.40 18.40 32.79
C TYR A 602 -9.49 19.33 33.31
N ALA A 603 -10.48 18.77 34.02
CA ALA A 603 -11.61 19.57 34.47
C ALA A 603 -11.19 20.69 35.43
N PRO A 604 -10.36 20.43 36.47
CA PRO A 604 -9.81 21.49 37.31
C PRO A 604 -9.01 22.54 36.54
N LYS A 605 -8.15 22.11 35.59
CA LYS A 605 -7.33 23.01 34.76
C LYS A 605 -8.18 23.99 33.94
N ILE A 606 -9.21 23.47 33.28
CA ILE A 606 -10.15 24.26 32.48
C ILE A 606 -10.93 25.23 33.38
N GLU A 607 -11.42 24.77 34.54
CA GLU A 607 -12.18 25.60 35.48
C GLU A 607 -11.34 26.75 36.03
N GLN A 608 -10.10 26.49 36.43
CA GLN A 608 -9.17 27.51 36.89
C GLN A 608 -8.92 28.57 35.79
N PHE A 609 -8.72 28.12 34.54
CA PHE A 609 -8.51 29.03 33.41
C PHE A 609 -9.76 29.88 33.12
N ILE A 610 -10.95 29.28 33.14
CA ILE A 610 -12.23 29.98 32.93
C ILE A 610 -12.47 31.02 34.02
N ALA A 611 -12.23 30.66 35.29
CA ALA A 611 -12.39 31.57 36.42
C ALA A 611 -11.41 32.74 36.37
N LYS A 612 -10.12 32.45 36.11
CA LYS A 612 -9.05 33.47 36.00
C LYS A 612 -9.34 34.50 34.91
N ASN A 613 -9.85 34.06 33.76
CA ASN A 613 -10.08 34.91 32.59
C ASN A 613 -11.54 35.39 32.46
N LYS A 614 -12.43 35.08 33.42
CA LYS A 614 -13.86 35.45 33.41
C LYS A 614 -14.58 35.06 32.11
N ILE A 615 -14.34 33.84 31.63
CA ILE A 615 -14.86 33.35 30.34
C ILE A 615 -16.34 32.96 30.47
N ASP A 616 -17.18 33.45 29.54
CA ASP A 616 -18.58 33.08 29.42
C ASP A 616 -18.74 31.69 28.78
N LEU A 617 -19.12 30.69 29.58
CA LEU A 617 -19.36 29.30 29.16
C LEU A 617 -20.42 29.16 28.05
N THR A 618 -21.32 30.12 27.87
CA THR A 618 -22.31 30.08 26.78
C THR A 618 -21.68 30.40 25.42
N LYS A 619 -20.48 30.98 25.42
CA LYS A 619 -19.66 31.33 24.25
C LYS A 619 -18.38 30.49 24.21
N THR A 620 -18.48 29.23 24.60
CA THR A 620 -17.39 28.27 24.47
C THR A 620 -17.83 27.03 23.70
N ALA A 621 -16.86 26.45 23.00
CA ALA A 621 -16.98 25.16 22.36
C ALA A 621 -15.90 24.22 22.91
N PHE A 622 -16.23 22.94 23.03
CA PHE A 622 -15.32 21.90 23.47
C PHE A 622 -15.18 20.85 22.37
N ASN A 623 -13.94 20.52 22.04
CA ASN A 623 -13.59 19.56 21.02
C ASN A 623 -12.78 18.42 21.64
N PHE A 624 -13.46 17.32 21.93
CA PHE A 624 -12.81 16.13 22.46
C PHE A 624 -12.14 15.38 21.32
N THR A 625 -10.82 15.30 21.40
CA THR A 625 -9.97 14.90 20.28
C THR A 625 -9.11 13.69 20.61
N ASN A 626 -9.31 12.63 19.83
CA ASN A 626 -8.45 11.47 19.74
C ASN A 626 -8.13 11.22 18.26
N LYS A 627 -8.31 9.99 17.76
CA LYS A 627 -8.32 9.70 16.32
C LYS A 627 -9.44 10.43 15.57
N TYR A 628 -10.52 10.80 16.28
CA TYR A 628 -11.64 11.63 15.82
C TYR A 628 -11.72 12.94 16.61
N SER A 629 -12.45 13.91 16.04
CA SER A 629 -12.71 15.21 16.66
C SER A 629 -14.22 15.43 16.79
N THR A 630 -14.70 15.52 18.03
CA THR A 630 -16.12 15.70 18.35
C THR A 630 -16.34 17.02 19.09
N ILE A 631 -17.10 17.91 18.47
CA ILE A 631 -17.40 19.24 19.01
C ILE A 631 -18.72 19.22 19.77
N SER A 632 -18.74 19.93 20.89
CA SER A 632 -19.91 20.15 21.72
C SER A 632 -19.97 21.53 22.36
N ASN A 633 -21.14 21.84 22.91
CA ASN A 633 -21.43 23.14 23.49
C ASN A 633 -20.93 23.20 24.95
N GLY A 634 -20.53 24.38 25.39
CA GLY A 634 -19.92 24.62 26.71
C GLY A 634 -20.79 24.40 27.96
N LYS A 635 -22.08 24.04 27.86
CA LYS A 635 -22.92 23.83 29.07
C LYS A 635 -22.69 22.48 29.74
N ASP A 636 -22.51 21.40 28.96
CA ASP A 636 -22.46 20.02 29.46
C ASP A 636 -21.09 19.36 29.28
N TRP A 637 -20.03 20.15 29.05
CA TRP A 637 -18.71 19.64 28.68
C TRP A 637 -18.12 18.66 29.70
N LYS A 638 -18.32 18.86 31.01
CA LYS A 638 -17.83 17.94 32.05
C LYS A 638 -18.49 16.56 31.95
N ILE A 639 -19.82 16.54 31.78
CA ILE A 639 -20.58 15.29 31.63
C ILE A 639 -20.13 14.56 30.36
N GLN A 640 -19.88 15.31 29.29
CA GLN A 640 -19.43 14.74 28.04
C GLN A 640 -17.99 14.25 28.09
N LEU A 641 -17.09 14.95 28.78
CA LEU A 641 -15.72 14.50 29.04
C LEU A 641 -15.73 13.14 29.75
N GLY A 642 -16.55 12.99 30.80
CA GLY A 642 -16.69 11.72 31.54
C GLY A 642 -17.28 10.56 30.73
N ARG A 643 -17.87 10.82 29.55
CA ARG A 643 -18.40 9.80 28.63
C ARG A 643 -17.45 9.45 27.48
N GLN A 644 -16.33 10.16 27.34
CA GLN A 644 -15.40 9.95 26.24
C GLN A 644 -14.66 8.61 26.38
N LYS A 645 -14.33 8.01 25.23
CA LYS A 645 -13.44 6.86 25.15
C LYS A 645 -12.03 7.33 24.83
N PHE A 646 -11.08 6.94 25.66
CA PHE A 646 -9.66 7.23 25.48
C PHE A 646 -9.02 6.13 24.61
N GLU A 647 -8.87 6.41 23.31
CA GLU A 647 -8.39 5.46 22.30
C GLU A 647 -7.64 6.19 21.17
N GLY A 648 -6.88 5.48 20.33
CA GLY A 648 -6.10 6.09 19.24
C GLY A 648 -5.05 7.12 19.69
N GLY A 649 -4.51 7.87 18.71
CA GLY A 649 -3.58 8.97 18.94
C GLY A 649 -4.28 10.32 19.06
N PHE A 650 -3.50 11.37 19.35
CA PHE A 650 -4.01 12.74 19.48
C PHE A 650 -3.95 13.49 18.13
N TYR A 651 -5.01 13.40 17.31
CA TYR A 651 -5.05 14.01 15.98
C TYR A 651 -5.42 15.51 16.04
N LEU A 652 -4.51 16.31 16.60
CA LEU A 652 -4.68 17.74 16.83
C LEU A 652 -4.93 18.54 15.54
N GLU A 653 -4.25 18.20 14.45
CA GLU A 653 -4.47 18.79 13.13
C GLU A 653 -5.95 18.83 12.77
N ARG A 654 -6.62 17.67 12.82
CA ARG A 654 -8.05 17.56 12.51
C ARG A 654 -8.92 18.41 13.43
N ALA A 655 -8.56 18.51 14.71
CA ALA A 655 -9.33 19.29 15.66
C ALA A 655 -9.24 20.80 15.36
N ILE A 656 -8.05 21.29 15.00
CA ILE A 656 -7.82 22.68 14.58
C ILE A 656 -8.57 22.96 13.28
N GLU A 657 -8.38 22.14 12.25
CA GLU A 657 -9.04 22.29 10.95
C GLU A 657 -10.57 22.35 11.10
N LYS A 658 -11.14 21.43 11.88
CA LYS A 658 -12.58 21.37 12.13
C LYS A 658 -13.10 22.57 12.90
N ALA A 659 -12.33 23.08 13.88
CA ALA A 659 -12.69 24.27 14.62
C ALA A 659 -12.75 25.50 13.71
N LEU A 660 -11.74 25.66 12.84
CA LEU A 660 -11.64 26.75 11.88
C LEU A 660 -12.73 26.66 10.80
N PHE A 661 -12.94 25.46 10.24
CA PHE A 661 -13.97 25.21 9.23
C PHE A 661 -15.37 25.55 9.77
N ASN A 662 -15.70 25.07 10.97
CA ASN A 662 -16.99 25.36 11.59
C ASN A 662 -17.17 26.85 11.90
N ALA A 663 -16.09 27.55 12.28
CA ALA A 663 -16.15 29.00 12.50
C ALA A 663 -16.45 29.76 11.19
N TYR A 664 -15.84 29.32 10.08
CA TYR A 664 -16.06 29.88 8.75
C TYR A 664 -17.49 29.64 8.26
N GLU A 665 -17.98 28.40 8.35
CA GLU A 665 -19.28 27.99 7.83
C GLU A 665 -20.46 28.65 8.56
N ASN A 666 -20.34 28.83 9.88
CA ASN A 666 -21.40 29.45 10.69
C ASN A 666 -21.62 30.94 10.40
N ARG A 667 -20.67 31.62 9.73
CA ARG A 667 -20.72 33.04 9.31
C ARG A 667 -21.09 34.02 10.44
N LYS A 668 -20.89 33.63 11.69
CA LYS A 668 -21.13 34.50 12.84
C LYS A 668 -20.08 35.61 12.86
N ASN A 669 -20.46 36.75 13.42
CA ASN A 669 -19.53 37.85 13.74
C ASN A 669 -18.63 37.50 14.95
N GLU A 670 -18.10 36.28 14.97
CA GLU A 670 -17.32 35.67 16.03
C GLU A 670 -16.16 34.87 15.44
N TYR A 671 -15.02 34.78 16.13
CA TYR A 671 -13.86 34.00 15.68
C TYR A 671 -13.27 33.14 16.83
N PRO A 672 -12.69 31.97 16.54
CA PRO A 672 -12.19 31.06 17.57
C PRO A 672 -10.83 31.51 18.13
N ILE A 673 -10.72 31.50 19.45
CA ILE A 673 -9.46 31.39 20.17
C ILE A 673 -9.28 29.92 20.52
N ILE A 674 -8.38 29.23 19.83
CA ILE A 674 -8.14 27.79 20.03
C ILE A 674 -7.25 27.60 21.25
N VAL A 675 -7.73 26.80 22.21
CA VAL A 675 -7.04 26.55 23.48
C VAL A 675 -6.94 25.04 23.73
N LEU A 676 -5.73 24.52 23.75
CA LEU A 676 -5.39 23.12 23.94
C LEU A 676 -5.29 22.77 25.43
N VAL A 677 -5.86 21.61 25.77
CA VAL A 677 -5.79 20.98 27.09
C VAL A 677 -5.22 19.57 26.92
N GLY A 678 -3.98 19.37 27.35
CA GLY A 678 -3.22 18.13 27.15
C GLY A 678 -1.94 18.07 27.98
N LYS A 679 -1.00 17.19 27.61
CA LYS A 679 0.35 17.10 28.19
C LYS A 679 1.17 18.39 27.94
N ASN A 680 2.24 18.53 28.71
CA ASN A 680 3.13 19.69 28.64
C ASN A 680 3.91 19.76 27.31
N ASN A 681 4.23 18.65 26.65
CA ASN A 681 4.86 18.63 25.32
C ASN A 681 3.87 18.24 24.20
N LEU A 682 4.10 18.76 22.98
CA LEU A 682 3.32 18.42 21.78
C LEU A 682 3.93 17.29 20.95
N GLU A 683 4.92 16.56 21.48
CA GLU A 683 5.62 15.52 20.72
C GLU A 683 4.70 14.36 20.30
N HIS A 684 3.71 14.01 21.13
CA HIS A 684 2.72 12.98 20.83
C HIS A 684 1.55 13.50 19.96
N ALA A 685 1.47 14.82 19.73
CA ALA A 685 0.43 15.42 18.90
C ALA A 685 0.72 15.20 17.41
N ILE A 686 -0.30 14.72 16.70
CA ILE A 686 -0.26 14.54 15.25
C ILE A 686 -0.74 15.85 14.63
N LEU A 687 0.24 16.61 14.14
CA LEU A 687 0.11 17.96 13.62
C LEU A 687 1.00 18.13 12.40
N GLU A 688 0.50 18.82 11.38
CA GLU A 688 1.31 19.33 10.26
C GLU A 688 2.22 20.49 10.69
N ASP A 689 3.19 20.80 9.83
CA ASP A 689 4.18 21.85 10.12
C ASP A 689 3.56 23.26 9.99
N ASP A 690 2.53 23.43 9.15
CA ASP A 690 1.76 24.67 9.01
C ASP A 690 0.31 24.41 8.54
N PHE A 691 -0.56 25.40 8.72
CA PHE A 691 -1.96 25.42 8.30
C PHE A 691 -2.21 26.42 7.16
N SER A 692 -1.22 26.69 6.31
CA SER A 692 -1.32 27.67 5.19
C SER A 692 -2.57 27.47 4.32
N ASN A 693 -2.98 26.22 4.09
CA ASN A 693 -4.21 25.85 3.37
C ASN A 693 -5.49 26.48 3.96
N PHE A 694 -5.47 26.79 5.26
CA PHE A 694 -6.59 27.35 6.01
C PHE A 694 -6.47 28.86 6.25
N LYS A 695 -5.39 29.51 5.80
CA LYS A 695 -5.10 30.93 6.08
C LYS A 695 -6.24 31.89 5.75
N MET A 696 -7.03 31.58 4.72
CA MET A 696 -8.19 32.38 4.33
C MET A 696 -9.34 32.36 5.37
N ILE A 697 -9.36 31.42 6.31
CA ILE A 697 -10.46 31.23 7.28
C ILE A 697 -10.10 31.57 8.73
N TYR A 698 -8.88 32.05 9.00
CA TYR A 698 -8.48 32.63 10.29
C TYR A 698 -7.82 34.02 10.15
N PRO A 699 -8.47 34.98 9.45
CA PRO A 699 -7.85 36.29 9.16
C PRO A 699 -7.54 37.12 10.41
N GLU A 700 -8.08 36.78 11.58
CA GLU A 700 -7.84 37.49 12.83
C GLU A 700 -6.58 37.04 13.55
N LEU A 701 -6.31 35.74 13.62
CA LEU A 701 -5.29 35.21 14.51
C LEU A 701 -4.61 34.00 13.89
N ASN A 702 -3.29 34.09 13.76
CA ASN A 702 -2.44 33.02 13.26
C ASN A 702 -1.88 32.15 14.40
N GLN A 703 -2.49 32.15 15.58
CA GLN A 703 -1.99 31.44 16.75
C GLN A 703 -3.06 30.55 17.39
N TYR A 704 -2.58 29.48 18.02
CA TYR A 704 -3.34 28.70 18.99
C TYR A 704 -2.56 28.61 20.30
N TYR A 705 -3.25 28.27 21.39
CA TYR A 705 -2.67 28.32 22.73
C TYR A 705 -2.79 26.98 23.45
N LYS A 706 -1.93 26.73 24.43
CA LYS A 706 -1.99 25.57 25.35
C LYS A 706 -2.07 26.07 26.79
N ILE A 707 -2.90 25.42 27.62
CA ILE A 707 -3.04 25.76 29.04
C ILE A 707 -1.93 25.08 29.85
N GLU A 708 -1.10 25.90 30.50
CA GLU A 708 -0.07 25.45 31.45
C GLU A 708 -0.65 25.11 32.83
N GLU A 709 0.14 24.43 33.68
CA GLU A 709 -0.30 24.00 35.02
C GLU A 709 -0.69 25.17 35.94
N ASN A 710 -0.09 26.34 35.76
CA ASN A 710 -0.41 27.57 36.49
C ASN A 710 -1.62 28.34 35.91
N GLY A 711 -2.25 27.82 34.85
CA GLY A 711 -3.35 28.46 34.14
C GLY A 711 -2.92 29.64 33.24
N ASP A 712 -1.64 29.75 32.90
CA ASP A 712 -1.16 30.63 31.84
C ASP A 712 -1.28 29.95 30.46
N LEU A 713 -1.05 30.74 29.40
CA LEU A 713 -1.08 30.28 28.02
C LEU A 713 0.31 30.33 27.39
N THR A 714 0.64 29.24 26.70
CA THR A 714 1.78 29.17 25.78
C THR A 714 1.25 29.20 24.35
N GLY A 715 1.82 30.06 23.51
CA GLY A 715 1.37 30.28 22.13
C GLY A 715 2.14 29.45 21.10
N PHE A 716 1.46 29.11 20.01
CA PHE A 716 2.00 28.35 18.88
C PHE A 716 1.54 28.99 17.57
N ASP A 717 2.38 28.97 16.53
CA ASP A 717 2.11 29.62 15.23
C ASP A 717 1.41 28.64 14.28
N LEU A 718 0.29 29.04 13.69
CA LEU A 718 -0.42 28.25 12.67
C LEU A 718 0.22 28.37 11.28
N THR A 719 1.13 29.32 11.06
CA THR A 719 1.70 29.62 9.73
C THR A 719 3.05 28.98 9.48
N GLN A 720 3.77 28.57 10.52
CA GLN A 720 5.08 27.95 10.43
C GLN A 720 5.39 27.18 11.71
N ASN A 721 6.06 26.03 11.59
CA ASN A 721 6.60 25.27 12.73
C ASN A 721 5.56 25.07 13.86
N SER A 722 4.33 24.68 13.53
CA SER A 722 3.19 24.71 14.46
C SER A 722 3.30 23.88 15.72
N LYS A 723 4.33 23.04 15.87
CA LYS A 723 4.64 22.28 17.09
C LYS A 723 5.55 23.02 18.07
N PHE A 724 6.19 24.11 17.65
CA PHE A 724 7.18 24.82 18.46
C PHE A 724 6.55 26.03 19.14
N GLU A 725 6.94 26.22 20.41
CA GLU A 725 6.45 27.30 21.25
C GLU A 725 7.00 28.64 20.77
N ILE A 726 6.14 29.67 20.79
CA ILE A 726 6.55 31.06 20.63
C ILE A 726 6.72 31.64 22.03
N ASP A 727 7.80 32.40 22.25
CA ASP A 727 8.26 32.82 23.58
C ASP A 727 7.19 33.60 24.40
N SER A 728 6.96 33.04 25.60
CA SER A 728 6.37 33.52 26.87
C SER A 728 5.12 34.45 26.92
N THR A 729 4.09 33.94 27.62
CA THR A 729 2.92 34.63 28.22
C THR A 729 2.24 35.70 27.34
N VAL A 730 1.53 35.24 26.32
CA VAL A 730 0.72 36.12 25.47
C VAL A 730 -0.46 36.69 26.29
N GLN A 731 -0.44 38.00 26.54
CA GLN A 731 -1.69 38.71 26.81
C GLN A 731 -2.50 38.69 25.51
N LEU A 732 -3.72 38.14 25.56
CA LEU A 732 -4.71 38.18 24.48
C LEU A 732 -5.08 39.64 24.17
N SER A 733 -4.21 40.38 23.49
CA SER A 733 -4.31 41.84 23.33
C SER A 733 -4.44 42.24 21.86
N ALA A 734 -5.46 43.08 21.64
CA ALA A 734 -5.95 43.69 20.39
C ALA A 734 -6.51 42.72 19.33
N THR A 735 -7.83 42.76 19.17
CA THR A 735 -8.58 42.17 18.05
C THR A 735 -8.22 42.88 16.75
N PRO A 736 -7.48 42.27 15.82
CA PRO A 736 -7.23 42.90 14.54
C PRO A 736 -8.55 43.06 13.77
N THR A 737 -8.67 44.18 13.08
CA THR A 737 -9.84 44.46 12.26
C THR A 737 -9.78 43.67 10.96
N VAL A 738 -10.90 43.08 10.57
CA VAL A 738 -11.05 42.33 9.30
C VAL A 738 -12.04 43.04 8.38
N LEU A 739 -12.06 42.66 7.11
CA LEU A 739 -12.97 43.21 6.11
C LEU A 739 -14.12 42.24 5.87
N ALA A 740 -15.38 42.71 5.93
CA ALA A 740 -16.55 41.87 5.70
C ALA A 740 -16.92 41.83 4.22
N TYR A 741 -16.91 40.64 3.63
CA TYR A 741 -17.27 40.43 2.23
C TYR A 741 -18.64 39.75 2.10
N PRO A 742 -19.55 40.21 1.21
CA PRO A 742 -19.46 41.43 0.42
C PRO A 742 -19.81 42.70 1.22
N ASN A 743 -20.47 42.55 2.38
CA ASN A 743 -20.88 43.64 3.27
C ASN A 743 -21.06 43.13 4.72
N THR A 744 -21.42 44.03 5.64
CA THR A 744 -21.60 43.73 7.07
C THR A 744 -22.96 43.12 7.42
N GLU A 745 -23.98 43.31 6.59
CA GLU A 745 -25.35 42.84 6.86
C GLU A 745 -25.46 41.32 6.63
N ASN A 746 -24.89 40.84 5.53
CA ASN A 746 -24.90 39.42 5.15
C ASN A 746 -23.50 38.97 4.72
N PRO A 747 -22.52 38.92 5.64
CA PRO A 747 -21.17 38.50 5.33
C PRO A 747 -21.15 37.02 4.88
N ILE A 748 -20.51 36.77 3.76
CA ILE A 748 -20.19 35.44 3.25
C ILE A 748 -18.82 34.99 3.77
N ALA A 749 -17.89 35.93 3.93
CA ALA A 749 -16.57 35.68 4.50
C ALA A 749 -16.00 36.95 5.16
N TYR A 750 -14.98 36.75 5.99
CA TYR A 750 -14.16 37.81 6.55
C TYR A 750 -12.75 37.69 5.99
N LEU A 751 -12.15 38.81 5.60
CA LEU A 751 -10.87 38.86 4.90
C LEU A 751 -9.82 39.63 5.71
N PRO A 752 -8.53 39.26 5.63
CA PRO A 752 -7.47 39.98 6.33
C PRO A 752 -7.31 41.39 5.75
N ASN A 753 -7.06 42.40 6.58
CA ASN A 753 -6.85 43.77 6.09
C ASN A 753 -5.35 44.01 5.78
N ASP A 754 -4.84 43.35 4.73
CA ASP A 754 -3.41 43.28 4.39
C ASP A 754 -3.03 43.96 3.05
N GLY A 755 -4.00 44.55 2.36
CA GLY A 755 -3.80 45.16 1.04
C GLY A 755 -3.54 44.16 -0.09
N LYS A 756 -3.64 42.84 0.15
CA LYS A 756 -3.44 41.79 -0.86
C LYS A 756 -4.78 41.21 -1.33
N ALA A 757 -4.81 40.63 -2.53
CA ALA A 757 -5.97 39.92 -3.03
C ALA A 757 -6.36 38.74 -2.11
N SER A 758 -7.59 38.25 -2.24
CA SER A 758 -8.09 37.11 -1.43
C SER A 758 -9.04 36.23 -2.22
N ILE A 759 -9.05 34.94 -1.89
CA ILE A 759 -10.04 33.98 -2.37
C ILE A 759 -11.13 33.82 -1.31
N VAL A 760 -12.38 33.83 -1.75
CA VAL A 760 -13.56 33.57 -0.90
C VAL A 760 -14.25 32.31 -1.40
N LEU A 761 -14.55 31.40 -0.48
CA LEU A 761 -15.36 30.22 -0.73
C LEU A 761 -16.82 30.50 -0.36
N LYS A 762 -17.74 30.34 -1.32
CA LYS A 762 -19.18 30.58 -1.13
C LYS A 762 -19.91 29.46 -0.34
N ILE A 763 -19.16 28.53 0.25
CA ILE A 763 -19.63 27.22 0.74
C ILE A 763 -20.88 27.33 1.62
N ARG A 764 -21.85 26.45 1.36
CA ARG A 764 -22.98 26.11 2.25
C ARG A 764 -23.15 24.60 2.49
N ASN A 765 -22.33 23.74 1.88
CA ASN A 765 -22.19 22.29 2.07
C ASN A 765 -21.16 21.82 1.03
N CYS A 766 -20.05 21.20 1.46
CA CYS A 766 -19.20 20.37 0.61
C CYS A 766 -19.25 18.96 1.16
#